data_AF-A0A428Q7P1-F1
#
_entry.id   AF-A0A428Q7P1-F1
#
_cell.length_a   1.000
_cell.length_b   1.000
_cell.length_c   1.000
_cell.angle_alpha   90.00
_cell.angle_beta   90.00
_cell.angle_gamma   90.00
#
_symmetry.space_group_name_H-M   'P 1'
#
loop_
_entity.id
_entity.type
_entity.pdbx_description
1 polymer ?
#
loop_
_entity_poly.entity_id
_entity_poly.type
_entity_poly.pdbx_seq_one_letter_code
_entity_poly.pdbx_strand_id
1 'polypeptide(L)'
;MVSYNTEIYTVTDRNNTEIVYKMYGRSTGHECLGYILFRGNDGRGIVEVVNRNSRLEPYHLDLGGSAKTSSQSLAGVHGEGLKIALLVLQRDEQNHAVRCRAGSFSWLFNFTSQGKLVALVSRLTDGKARNKDKHPKGSIAPFNPCHKKDVRFIIGEIKKGKNDRGEDVRRSAVKREEFESWCSTVLSFQELDKDSVLKTKHGEIIMDPKHRGSLYLKGLLMRRSTRSCSASMTGRPLKYGYNFENGTTNRDRRALGSAEEEGHSILAIWQAALVERPELVGELSDILNSSDPQWAEVSMLGVGLLPGTADKLAQHLLSDTSKWYYSPREREENPGIDTMIASLGRQGFQLTVDYWDTLASYGLIRTAKKGQQGRFRSAATVTIPRDHFAQQMEKMLRACLKTCPQTSAAKLEFVKAGCISLRAFFQEKDDGLVRVHERWLHRATVMGEFAFLEDVSETYVSIYACKSLLKDIVEQLEDDPSTAHDSQASVKPKEQQLVLAEQRLTEYAHQCSTLVLKTIDKDSTIVVTWEVLKSSVGNPSFEVALHDASTCLSLKDKLLAQDIDENDSVCPSQVHSSQRRATQSAQTEACCRVETVRGKTRVDESIKYMAKFCNIKRGTRYFAIVYRPEKPTSFVVASNMSDILSVTPEAPRVPSDARAEPQQTPSYHFIGGQAFPQTPSPFPASQGIPHTRPVHVQGIPVPTFASGYYGGDPQWPSPQMSNQLPAELRRQVNYRNPAQALPGYLRGNGGMGQSFQKRHRTG
;
A
#
# COMPACT_ATOMS: atom_id res chain seq x y z
N MET A 1 35.54 9.83 -1.29
CA MET A 1 35.55 10.82 -0.19
C MET A 1 36.48 11.97 -0.52
N VAL A 2 35.94 13.15 -0.78
CA VAL A 2 36.66 14.38 -1.13
C VAL A 2 36.36 15.50 -0.15
N SER A 3 37.05 15.51 1.00
CA SER A 3 37.11 16.69 1.88
C SER A 3 38.46 17.35 1.67
N TYR A 4 38.50 18.39 0.84
CA TYR A 4 39.61 19.35 0.86
C TYR A 4 39.24 20.44 1.86
N ASN A 5 40.22 20.97 2.60
CA ASN A 5 39.98 22.13 3.45
C ASN A 5 39.97 23.38 2.56
N THR A 6 38.83 24.08 2.54
CA THR A 6 38.72 25.42 1.96
C THR A 6 38.80 26.43 3.09
N GLU A 7 39.60 27.48 2.93
CA GLU A 7 39.55 28.66 3.78
C GLU A 7 39.09 29.87 2.96
N ILE A 8 38.25 30.72 3.56
CA ILE A 8 37.71 31.92 2.94
C ILE A 8 38.19 33.11 3.76
N TYR A 9 38.79 34.09 3.09
CA TYR A 9 39.17 35.36 3.72
C TYR A 9 38.65 36.52 2.89
N THR A 10 38.02 37.47 3.56
CA THR A 10 37.55 38.72 2.96
C THR A 10 38.19 39.89 3.69
N VAL A 11 38.86 40.75 2.94
CA VAL A 11 39.41 42.01 3.44
C VAL A 11 38.81 43.15 2.62
N THR A 12 38.16 44.07 3.32
CA THR A 12 37.60 45.28 2.73
C THR A 12 38.23 46.48 3.43
N ASP A 13 38.95 47.32 2.68
CA ASP A 13 39.52 48.57 3.18
C ASP A 13 39.03 49.74 2.30
N ARG A 14 38.22 50.61 2.90
CA ARG A 14 37.49 51.70 2.23
C ARG A 14 36.67 51.17 1.04
N ASN A 15 37.24 51.29 -0.16
CA ASN A 15 36.62 50.92 -1.43
C ASN A 15 37.31 49.69 -2.07
N ASN A 16 38.47 49.27 -1.56
CA ASN A 16 39.18 48.10 -2.04
C ASN A 16 38.64 46.84 -1.36
N THR A 17 38.39 45.79 -2.15
CA THR A 17 37.94 44.49 -1.65
C THR A 17 38.82 43.40 -2.23
N GLU A 18 39.37 42.55 -1.36
CA GLU A 18 39.95 41.27 -1.71
C GLU A 18 39.16 40.13 -1.06
N ILE A 19 38.77 39.13 -1.85
CA ILE A 19 38.13 37.89 -1.38
C ILE A 19 38.95 36.73 -1.92
N VAL A 20 39.42 35.84 -1.05
CA VAL A 20 40.22 34.68 -1.46
C VAL A 20 39.62 33.38 -0.92
N TYR A 21 39.49 32.41 -1.82
CA TYR A 21 39.21 31.01 -1.53
C TYR A 21 40.51 30.23 -1.68
N LYS A 22 41.00 29.61 -0.61
CA LYS A 22 42.25 28.84 -0.59
C LYS A 22 41.92 27.35 -0.51
N MET A 23 42.64 26.54 -1.29
CA MET A 23 42.48 25.09 -1.28
C MET A 23 43.76 24.40 -0.79
N TYR A 24 43.65 23.48 0.17
CA TYR A 24 44.79 22.74 0.73
C TYR A 24 44.74 21.25 0.41
N GLY A 25 45.92 20.65 0.26
CA GLY A 25 46.06 19.21 -0.01
C GLY A 25 45.92 18.35 1.24
N ARG A 26 45.38 17.13 1.07
CA ARG A 26 45.10 16.20 2.19
C ARG A 26 46.35 15.70 2.92
N SER A 27 47.44 15.46 2.18
CA SER A 27 48.66 14.84 2.71
C SER A 27 49.60 15.83 3.39
N THR A 28 49.49 17.12 3.06
CA THR A 28 50.41 18.14 3.58
C THR A 28 49.75 19.06 4.59
N GLY A 29 48.42 19.25 4.55
CA GLY A 29 47.64 20.11 5.47
C GLY A 29 47.99 21.60 5.46
N HIS A 30 49.19 21.94 4.97
CA HIS A 30 49.84 23.24 5.09
C HIS A 30 50.20 23.84 3.71
N GLU A 31 50.24 23.03 2.64
CA GLU A 31 50.56 23.53 1.30
C GLU A 31 49.28 23.86 0.51
N CYS A 32 49.10 25.14 0.20
CA CYS A 32 48.03 25.62 -0.66
C CYS A 32 48.26 25.13 -2.10
N LEU A 33 47.32 24.32 -2.60
CA LEU A 33 47.33 23.75 -3.96
C LEU A 33 46.86 24.75 -5.02
N GLY A 34 46.13 25.77 -4.61
CA GLY A 34 45.57 26.76 -5.50
C GLY A 34 44.61 27.70 -4.78
N TYR A 35 44.26 28.78 -5.44
CA TYR A 35 43.34 29.76 -4.89
C TYR A 35 42.50 30.43 -5.98
N ILE A 36 41.38 30.99 -5.56
CA ILE A 36 40.57 31.91 -6.35
C ILE A 36 40.56 33.24 -5.61
N LEU A 37 40.99 34.31 -6.26
CA LEU A 37 41.09 35.65 -5.69
C LEU A 37 40.26 36.64 -6.51
N PHE A 38 39.29 37.29 -5.88
CA PHE A 38 38.75 38.54 -6.37
C PHE A 38 39.53 39.70 -5.77
N ARG A 39 39.90 40.66 -6.61
CA ARG A 39 40.50 41.93 -6.17
C ARG A 39 39.90 43.07 -6.99
N GLY A 40 39.25 43.99 -6.32
CA GLY A 40 38.55 45.10 -6.95
C GLY A 40 38.48 46.36 -6.12
N ASN A 41 38.06 47.43 -6.77
CA ASN A 41 37.72 48.71 -6.17
C ASN A 41 36.26 49.02 -6.50
N ASP A 42 35.49 49.54 -5.55
CA ASP A 42 34.07 49.89 -5.71
C ASP A 42 33.22 48.72 -6.26
N GLY A 43 33.48 47.50 -5.75
CA GLY A 43 32.76 46.29 -6.16
C GLY A 43 33.08 45.79 -7.57
N ARG A 44 34.08 46.33 -8.26
CA ARG A 44 34.50 45.89 -9.61
C ARG A 44 35.99 45.62 -9.67
N GLY A 45 36.37 44.52 -10.30
CA GLY A 45 37.76 44.11 -10.26
C GLY A 45 38.14 43.00 -11.22
N ILE A 46 39.23 42.33 -10.85
CA ILE A 46 39.73 41.15 -11.53
C ILE A 46 39.53 39.92 -10.66
N VAL A 47 39.29 38.80 -11.33
CA VAL A 47 39.29 37.47 -10.71
C VAL A 47 40.52 36.71 -11.19
N GLU A 48 41.22 36.11 -10.25
CA GLU A 48 42.36 35.24 -10.52
C GLU A 48 42.07 33.83 -10.06
N VAL A 49 42.29 32.86 -10.95
CA VAL A 49 42.18 31.43 -10.62
C VAL A 49 43.56 30.82 -10.81
N VAL A 50 44.15 30.34 -9.73
CA VAL A 50 45.50 29.79 -9.72
C VAL A 50 45.49 28.34 -9.28
N ASN A 51 46.07 27.49 -10.11
CA ASN A 51 46.33 26.10 -9.79
C ASN A 51 47.83 25.85 -9.81
N ARG A 52 48.38 25.43 -8.67
CA ARG A 52 49.81 25.22 -8.48
C ARG A 52 50.26 23.93 -9.17
N ASN A 53 51.50 23.89 -9.63
CA ASN A 53 52.12 22.70 -10.23
C ASN A 53 51.26 22.04 -11.32
N SER A 54 50.60 22.87 -12.13
CA SER A 54 49.66 22.47 -13.18
C SER A 54 50.16 22.92 -14.55
N ARG A 55 49.65 22.28 -15.60
CA ARG A 55 50.04 22.60 -16.98
C ARG A 55 48.82 22.89 -17.84
N LEU A 56 48.98 23.85 -18.74
CA LEU A 56 48.07 24.09 -19.85
C LEU A 56 48.90 23.95 -21.13
N GLU A 57 48.43 23.10 -22.03
CA GLU A 57 49.09 22.76 -23.29
C GLU A 57 48.10 22.97 -24.43
N PRO A 58 48.55 23.22 -25.68
CA PRO A 58 47.65 23.50 -26.79
C PRO A 58 46.52 22.47 -26.97
N TYR A 59 46.82 21.18 -26.83
CA TYR A 59 45.83 20.10 -26.96
C TYR A 59 44.69 20.20 -25.93
N HIS A 60 44.93 20.85 -24.78
CA HIS A 60 43.89 21.10 -23.79
C HIS A 60 42.86 22.14 -24.25
N LEU A 61 43.08 22.84 -25.38
CA LEU A 61 42.13 23.76 -26.00
C LEU A 61 41.36 23.11 -27.17
N ASP A 62 41.78 21.94 -27.64
CA ASP A 62 41.03 21.18 -28.65
C ASP A 62 39.72 20.63 -28.06
N LEU A 63 38.69 20.49 -28.90
CA LEU A 63 37.44 19.85 -28.50
C LEU A 63 37.72 18.38 -28.13
N GLY A 64 37.20 17.93 -26.99
CA GLY A 64 37.50 16.61 -26.42
C GLY A 64 38.86 16.49 -25.72
N GLY A 65 39.77 17.48 -25.86
CA GLY A 65 41.07 17.49 -25.19
C GLY A 65 40.94 17.55 -23.67
N SER A 66 41.22 16.45 -22.99
CA SER A 66 41.07 16.29 -21.53
C SER A 66 42.08 15.31 -20.95
N ALA A 67 42.77 15.69 -19.89
CA ALA A 67 43.56 14.77 -19.06
C ALA A 67 42.70 14.06 -17.99
N LYS A 68 41.39 14.34 -17.94
CA LYS A 68 40.48 13.88 -16.86
C LYS A 68 39.61 12.69 -17.25
N THR A 69 39.65 12.26 -18.52
CA THR A 69 38.71 11.28 -19.10
C THR A 69 38.70 9.93 -18.37
N SER A 70 39.82 9.51 -17.79
CA SER A 70 39.93 8.26 -17.01
C SER A 70 39.77 8.44 -15.50
N SER A 71 39.65 9.67 -15.00
CA SER A 71 39.66 9.96 -13.57
C SER A 71 38.25 10.05 -13.00
N GLN A 72 37.75 8.92 -12.49
CA GLN A 72 36.43 8.84 -11.86
C GLN A 72 36.28 9.72 -10.62
N SER A 73 37.36 10.23 -10.02
CA SER A 73 37.32 11.15 -8.88
C SER A 73 37.03 12.61 -9.26
N LEU A 74 37.02 12.96 -10.55
CA LEU A 74 36.81 14.33 -11.03
C LEU A 74 35.42 14.46 -11.68
N ALA A 75 34.81 15.64 -11.57
CA ALA A 75 33.52 15.92 -12.22
C ALA A 75 33.64 16.17 -13.74
N GLY A 76 34.85 16.49 -14.24
CA GLY A 76 35.07 16.83 -15.64
C GLY A 76 35.36 15.60 -16.50
N VAL A 77 34.46 15.29 -17.44
CA VAL A 77 34.60 14.11 -18.33
C VAL A 77 34.98 14.50 -19.76
N HIS A 78 34.23 15.41 -20.39
CA HIS A 78 34.30 15.66 -21.85
C HIS A 78 35.41 16.62 -22.33
N GLY A 79 36.15 17.26 -21.41
CA GLY A 79 37.19 18.23 -21.80
C GLY A 79 36.70 19.59 -22.29
N GLU A 80 35.40 19.83 -22.42
CA GLU A 80 34.87 21.07 -23.05
C GLU A 80 34.76 22.27 -22.10
N GLY A 81 34.70 22.03 -20.79
CA GLY A 81 34.31 23.04 -19.79
C GLY A 81 35.15 24.32 -19.81
N LEU A 82 36.48 24.19 -19.94
CA LEU A 82 37.37 25.36 -20.06
C LEU A 82 37.06 26.19 -21.31
N LYS A 83 36.80 25.54 -22.45
CA LYS A 83 36.52 26.22 -23.72
C LYS A 83 35.22 26.99 -23.67
N ILE A 84 34.18 26.34 -23.12
CA ILE A 84 32.87 26.96 -22.93
C ILE A 84 33.00 28.15 -21.97
N ALA A 85 33.72 28.01 -20.85
CA ALA A 85 33.95 29.12 -19.93
C ALA A 85 34.65 30.32 -20.59
N LEU A 86 35.71 30.06 -21.38
CA LEU A 86 36.41 31.12 -22.13
C LEU A 86 35.49 31.85 -23.10
N LEU A 87 34.58 31.12 -23.76
CA LEU A 87 33.63 31.67 -24.71
C LEU A 87 32.53 32.47 -24.01
N VAL A 88 31.91 31.94 -22.96
CA VAL A 88 30.84 32.62 -22.20
C VAL A 88 31.35 33.90 -21.55
N LEU A 89 32.54 33.85 -20.91
CA LEU A 89 33.11 35.03 -20.25
C LEU A 89 33.39 36.18 -21.21
N GLN A 90 33.66 35.92 -22.50
CA GLN A 90 34.07 36.93 -23.47
C GLN A 90 32.95 37.42 -24.41
N ARG A 91 31.80 36.75 -24.45
CA ARG A 91 30.63 37.18 -25.21
C ARG A 91 30.04 38.48 -24.66
N ASP A 92 29.28 39.19 -25.48
CA ASP A 92 28.74 40.52 -25.15
C ASP A 92 28.00 40.59 -23.81
N GLU A 93 27.30 39.52 -23.41
CA GLU A 93 26.56 39.45 -22.15
C GLU A 93 27.44 39.66 -20.90
N GLN A 94 28.62 39.03 -20.85
CA GLN A 94 29.57 39.14 -19.73
C GLN A 94 30.69 40.13 -20.05
N ASN A 95 31.23 40.04 -21.25
CA ASN A 95 32.25 40.91 -21.86
C ASN A 95 33.54 41.05 -21.03
N HIS A 96 33.92 40.00 -20.30
CA HIS A 96 35.16 39.97 -19.55
C HIS A 96 36.33 39.53 -20.40
N ALA A 97 37.45 40.22 -20.22
CA ALA A 97 38.68 39.80 -20.84
C ALA A 97 39.32 38.64 -20.08
N VAL A 98 39.83 37.63 -20.80
CA VAL A 98 40.50 36.48 -20.18
C VAL A 98 41.94 36.35 -20.66
N ARG A 99 42.87 36.18 -19.73
CA ARG A 99 44.28 35.85 -20.01
C ARG A 99 44.69 34.66 -19.15
N CYS A 100 45.48 33.75 -19.71
CA CYS A 100 46.15 32.70 -18.94
C CYS A 100 47.67 32.88 -18.99
N ARG A 101 48.36 32.58 -17.89
CA ARG A 101 49.81 32.42 -17.84
C ARG A 101 50.13 30.99 -17.39
N ALA A 102 50.86 30.28 -18.23
CA ALA A 102 51.25 28.89 -17.98
C ALA A 102 52.45 28.52 -18.88
N GLY A 103 53.35 27.69 -18.36
CA GLY A 103 54.46 27.11 -19.13
C GLY A 103 55.44 28.12 -19.74
N SER A 104 55.64 29.30 -19.12
CA SER A 104 56.42 30.42 -19.71
C SER A 104 55.77 31.16 -20.87
N PHE A 105 54.46 30.97 -21.05
CA PHE A 105 53.68 31.68 -22.06
C PHE A 105 52.54 32.49 -21.45
N SER A 106 52.21 33.60 -22.11
CA SER A 106 51.00 34.37 -21.89
C SER A 106 50.04 34.08 -23.05
N TRP A 107 48.90 33.52 -22.70
CA TRP A 107 47.79 33.17 -23.58
C TRP A 107 46.73 34.24 -23.45
N LEU A 108 46.54 35.05 -24.47
CA LEU A 108 45.47 36.05 -24.54
C LEU A 108 44.33 35.48 -25.37
N PHE A 109 43.17 35.31 -24.75
CA PHE A 109 41.97 34.91 -25.47
C PHE A 109 41.27 36.16 -26.01
N ASN A 110 40.82 36.11 -27.27
CA ASN A 110 40.05 37.18 -27.90
C ASN A 110 39.30 36.67 -29.13
N PHE A 111 38.29 37.41 -29.58
CA PHE A 111 37.67 37.14 -30.87
C PHE A 111 38.46 37.76 -32.03
N THR A 112 38.39 37.13 -33.20
CA THR A 112 38.85 37.70 -34.47
C THR A 112 37.79 38.64 -35.05
N SER A 113 38.14 39.37 -36.11
CA SER A 113 37.15 40.16 -36.88
C SER A 113 36.04 39.32 -37.51
N GLN A 114 36.17 38.00 -37.55
CA GLN A 114 35.13 37.06 -38.00
C GLN A 114 34.30 36.50 -36.84
N GLY A 115 34.46 37.01 -35.61
CA GLY A 115 33.75 36.48 -34.44
C GLY A 115 34.24 35.11 -33.98
N LYS A 116 35.43 34.66 -34.39
CA LYS A 116 36.01 33.38 -33.95
C LYS A 116 36.88 33.57 -32.71
N LEU A 117 36.66 32.77 -31.67
CA LEU A 117 37.50 32.81 -30.47
C LEU A 117 38.87 32.18 -30.77
N VAL A 118 39.95 32.90 -30.46
CA VAL A 118 41.34 32.45 -30.64
C VAL A 118 42.17 32.69 -29.38
N ALA A 119 43.26 31.92 -29.25
CA ALA A 119 44.27 32.13 -28.22
C ALA A 119 45.55 32.66 -28.86
N LEU A 120 45.93 33.89 -28.53
CA LEU A 120 47.18 34.51 -28.93
C LEU A 120 48.25 34.17 -27.90
N VAL A 121 49.24 33.38 -28.30
CA VAL A 121 50.29 32.87 -27.41
C VAL A 121 51.57 33.67 -27.60
N SER A 122 52.12 34.19 -26.51
CA SER A 122 53.36 34.97 -26.51
C SER A 122 54.31 34.47 -25.42
N ARG A 123 55.60 34.38 -25.71
CA ARG A 123 56.61 33.96 -24.73
C ARG A 123 56.81 35.05 -23.68
N LEU A 124 56.83 34.66 -22.40
CA LEU A 124 57.17 35.55 -21.30
C LEU A 124 58.70 35.58 -21.12
N THR A 125 59.30 36.77 -21.22
CA THR A 125 60.72 36.97 -20.88
C THR A 125 60.88 37.21 -19.39
N ASP A 126 61.92 36.62 -18.77
CA ASP A 126 62.08 36.55 -17.30
C ASP A 126 61.97 37.92 -16.60
N GLY A 127 62.51 39.00 -17.20
CA GLY A 127 62.43 40.36 -16.65
C GLY A 127 61.02 40.97 -16.65
N LYS A 128 60.22 40.74 -17.69
CA LYS A 128 58.82 41.21 -17.78
C LYS A 128 57.87 40.31 -17.00
N ALA A 129 58.21 39.04 -16.81
CA ALA A 129 57.42 38.07 -16.07
C ALA A 129 57.50 38.29 -14.54
N ARG A 130 58.71 38.53 -14.01
CA ARG A 130 58.98 38.63 -12.56
C ARG A 130 58.25 39.78 -11.86
N ASN A 131 57.99 40.88 -12.56
CA ASN A 131 57.19 42.00 -12.03
C ASN A 131 55.67 41.80 -12.19
N LYS A 132 55.25 41.05 -13.22
CA LYS A 132 53.82 40.83 -13.49
C LYS A 132 53.20 39.71 -12.67
N ASP A 133 54.03 38.85 -12.08
CA ASP A 133 53.59 37.71 -11.27
C ASP A 133 53.55 38.00 -9.76
N LYS A 134 54.08 39.13 -9.32
CA LYS A 134 54.00 39.55 -7.92
C LYS A 134 52.66 40.21 -7.63
N HIS A 135 52.00 39.75 -6.58
CA HIS A 135 50.89 40.47 -5.98
C HIS A 135 51.37 41.75 -5.30
N PRO A 136 50.50 42.76 -5.17
CA PRO A 136 50.79 43.95 -4.38
C PRO A 136 51.19 43.61 -2.94
N LYS A 137 52.03 44.45 -2.32
CA LYS A 137 52.32 44.33 -0.89
C LYS A 137 51.00 44.44 -0.11
N GLY A 138 50.75 43.50 0.80
CA GLY A 138 49.52 43.45 1.60
C GLY A 138 48.36 42.66 1.00
N SER A 139 48.52 42.05 -0.18
CA SER A 139 47.49 41.16 -0.73
C SER A 139 47.31 39.89 0.13
N ILE A 140 46.09 39.39 0.20
CA ILE A 140 45.73 38.18 0.96
C ILE A 140 45.97 36.88 0.19
N ALA A 141 46.52 36.96 -1.03
CA ALA A 141 46.88 35.79 -1.83
C ALA A 141 47.87 34.89 -1.07
N PRO A 142 47.65 33.56 -1.03
CA PRO A 142 48.48 32.65 -0.23
C PRO A 142 49.91 32.49 -0.77
N PHE A 143 50.12 32.72 -2.07
CA PHE A 143 51.44 32.69 -2.70
C PHE A 143 51.46 33.50 -4.00
N ASN A 144 52.67 33.84 -4.46
CA ASN A 144 52.87 34.43 -5.79
C ASN A 144 52.97 33.30 -6.84
N PRO A 145 52.11 33.28 -7.86
CA PRO A 145 52.11 32.22 -8.87
C PRO A 145 53.39 32.24 -9.72
N CYS A 146 53.96 31.07 -9.97
CA CYS A 146 55.10 30.89 -10.85
C CYS A 146 54.64 30.48 -12.26
N HIS A 147 54.73 31.38 -13.25
CA HIS A 147 54.30 31.08 -14.63
C HIS A 147 54.98 29.86 -15.28
N LYS A 148 56.09 29.35 -14.71
CA LYS A 148 56.80 28.15 -15.20
C LYS A 148 56.16 26.86 -14.68
N LYS A 149 55.55 26.89 -13.51
CA LYS A 149 55.04 25.71 -12.79
C LYS A 149 53.52 25.73 -12.59
N ASP A 150 52.91 26.91 -12.60
CA ASP A 150 51.51 27.10 -12.24
C ASP A 150 50.69 27.55 -13.45
N VAL A 151 49.38 27.31 -13.38
CA VAL A 151 48.39 27.85 -14.31
C VAL A 151 47.64 28.96 -13.61
N ARG A 152 47.71 30.18 -14.15
CA ARG A 152 47.00 31.37 -13.64
C ARG A 152 46.08 31.93 -14.72
N PHE A 153 44.77 31.91 -14.47
CA PHE A 153 43.81 32.70 -15.23
C PHE A 153 43.59 34.05 -14.57
N ILE A 154 43.46 35.10 -15.38
CA ILE A 154 43.14 36.46 -14.99
C ILE A 154 41.94 36.89 -15.82
N ILE A 155 40.84 37.25 -15.15
CA ILE A 155 39.54 37.55 -15.73
C ILE A 155 39.12 38.97 -15.32
N GLY A 156 38.56 39.75 -16.24
CA GLY A 156 38.03 41.10 -15.95
C GLY A 156 39.01 42.26 -16.17
N GLU A 157 40.12 42.04 -16.87
CA GLU A 157 41.01 43.16 -17.20
C GLU A 157 40.33 44.15 -18.16
N ILE A 158 40.28 45.44 -17.82
CA ILE A 158 39.76 46.48 -18.69
C ILE A 158 40.76 46.76 -19.81
N LYS A 159 40.49 46.24 -21.01
CA LYS A 159 41.29 46.44 -22.23
C LYS A 159 40.42 46.46 -23.47
N LYS A 160 40.99 46.89 -24.59
CA LYS A 160 40.35 46.76 -25.91
C LYS A 160 40.41 45.29 -26.36
N GLY A 161 39.33 44.80 -26.96
CA GLY A 161 39.22 43.47 -27.55
C GLY A 161 38.15 43.46 -28.63
N LYS A 162 37.78 42.27 -29.11
CA LYS A 162 36.69 42.08 -30.06
C LYS A 162 35.58 41.21 -29.49
N ASN A 163 34.32 41.47 -29.78
CA ASN A 163 33.22 40.58 -29.38
C ASN A 163 33.03 39.40 -30.36
N ASP A 164 32.01 38.58 -30.12
CA ASP A 164 31.64 37.45 -30.96
C ASP A 164 31.06 37.84 -32.33
N ARG A 165 30.85 39.14 -32.57
CA ARG A 165 30.55 39.72 -33.89
C ARG A 165 31.79 40.26 -34.61
N GLY A 166 32.95 40.28 -33.94
CA GLY A 166 34.21 40.82 -34.45
C GLY A 166 34.38 42.34 -34.31
N GLU A 167 33.42 43.00 -33.65
CA GLU A 167 33.40 44.44 -33.38
C GLU A 167 34.33 44.78 -32.23
N ASP A 168 34.96 45.95 -32.29
CA ASP A 168 35.85 46.41 -31.23
C ASP A 168 35.05 46.82 -29.99
N VAL A 169 35.35 46.21 -28.86
CA VAL A 169 34.68 46.46 -27.58
C VAL A 169 35.68 46.77 -26.47
N ARG A 170 35.25 47.58 -25.51
CA ARG A 170 35.95 47.74 -24.23
C ARG A 170 35.49 46.64 -23.28
N ARG A 171 36.43 45.83 -22.81
CA ARG A 171 36.14 44.75 -21.85
C ARG A 171 35.77 45.30 -20.48
N SER A 172 34.91 44.58 -19.78
CA SER A 172 34.41 44.92 -18.45
C SER A 172 35.23 44.25 -17.34
N ALA A 173 35.33 44.95 -16.21
CA ALA A 173 35.74 44.35 -14.94
C ALA A 173 34.63 43.44 -14.39
N VAL A 174 35.02 42.39 -13.67
CA VAL A 174 34.08 41.48 -13.01
C VAL A 174 33.45 42.20 -11.83
N LYS A 175 32.12 42.12 -11.71
CA LYS A 175 31.40 42.66 -10.54
C LYS A 175 31.53 41.69 -9.36
N ARG A 176 31.56 42.22 -8.14
CA ARG A 176 31.64 41.41 -6.93
C ARG A 176 30.48 40.42 -6.84
N GLU A 177 29.25 40.87 -7.14
CA GLU A 177 28.05 40.04 -7.04
C GLU A 177 28.09 38.88 -8.05
N GLU A 178 28.70 39.11 -9.20
CA GLU A 178 28.91 38.10 -10.23
C GLU A 178 29.95 37.06 -9.78
N PHE A 179 31.06 37.52 -9.21
CA PHE A 179 32.07 36.64 -8.62
C PHE A 179 31.50 35.77 -7.48
N GLU A 180 30.74 36.37 -6.57
CA GLU A 180 30.08 35.65 -5.48
C GLU A 180 29.05 34.64 -6.02
N SER A 181 28.31 35.01 -7.07
CA SER A 181 27.40 34.09 -7.78
C SER A 181 28.15 32.87 -8.35
N TRP A 182 29.31 33.06 -8.98
CA TRP A 182 30.13 31.95 -9.45
C TRP A 182 30.56 31.03 -8.29
N CYS A 183 31.02 31.62 -7.19
CA CYS A 183 31.47 30.87 -6.01
C CYS A 183 30.33 30.15 -5.29
N SER A 184 29.10 30.65 -5.37
CA SER A 184 27.89 30.02 -4.80
C SER A 184 27.57 28.63 -5.38
N THR A 185 28.14 28.31 -6.55
CA THR A 185 27.95 27.02 -7.22
C THR A 185 28.86 25.92 -6.67
N VAL A 186 29.81 26.25 -5.80
CA VAL A 186 30.75 25.29 -5.22
C VAL A 186 30.42 25.07 -3.75
N LEU A 187 30.03 23.84 -3.40
CA LEU A 187 29.56 23.48 -2.07
C LEU A 187 30.63 23.70 -0.99
N SER A 188 31.89 23.39 -1.30
CA SER A 188 33.01 23.57 -0.35
C SER A 188 33.39 25.03 -0.10
N PHE A 189 32.77 25.97 -0.82
CA PHE A 189 32.91 27.41 -0.60
C PHE A 189 31.77 27.98 0.26
N GLN A 190 30.80 27.14 0.63
CA GLN A 190 29.69 27.53 1.47
C GLN A 190 30.00 27.19 2.92
N GLU A 191 29.57 28.06 3.83
CA GLU A 191 29.58 27.77 5.26
C GLU A 191 28.41 26.84 5.56
N LEU A 192 28.72 25.57 5.82
CA LEU A 192 27.76 24.55 6.23
C LEU A 192 28.05 24.16 7.68
N ASP A 193 27.01 24.09 8.48
CA ASP A 193 27.10 23.46 9.79
C ASP A 193 27.44 21.97 9.62
N LYS A 194 28.36 21.45 10.44
CA LYS A 194 28.77 20.04 10.35
C LYS A 194 27.61 19.10 10.65
N ASP A 195 26.71 19.51 11.53
CA ASP A 195 25.56 18.71 11.95
C ASP A 195 24.43 18.73 10.90
N SER A 196 24.49 19.65 9.92
CA SER A 196 23.53 19.74 8.82
C SER A 196 23.95 18.95 7.57
N VAL A 197 25.10 18.27 7.61
CA VAL A 197 25.59 17.45 6.49
C VAL A 197 25.85 16.02 6.95
N LEU A 198 25.04 15.09 6.43
CA LEU A 198 25.25 13.67 6.63
C LEU A 198 26.08 13.09 5.49
N LYS A 199 27.28 12.60 5.80
CA LYS A 199 28.18 11.99 4.81
C LYS A 199 28.01 10.48 4.79
N THR A 200 28.00 9.90 3.59
CA THR A 200 27.96 8.46 3.37
C THR A 200 28.97 8.07 2.29
N LYS A 201 29.18 6.77 2.08
CA LYS A 201 30.03 6.27 0.98
C LYS A 201 29.48 6.59 -0.43
N HIS A 202 28.20 6.91 -0.56
CA HIS A 202 27.53 7.17 -1.85
C HIS A 202 27.38 8.66 -2.15
N GLY A 203 27.54 9.52 -1.14
CA GLY A 203 27.29 10.95 -1.25
C GLY A 203 26.86 11.53 0.10
N GLU A 204 26.31 12.74 0.06
CA GLU A 204 25.95 13.49 1.26
C GLU A 204 24.48 13.96 1.19
N ILE A 205 23.79 13.91 2.33
CA ILE A 205 22.49 14.57 2.54
C ILE A 205 22.78 15.92 3.20
N ILE A 206 22.28 17.00 2.61
CA ILE A 206 22.45 18.37 3.10
C ILE A 206 21.09 18.82 3.66
N MET A 207 20.99 18.82 4.98
CA MET A 207 19.78 19.17 5.74
C MET A 207 19.66 20.69 5.97
N ASP A 208 20.69 21.48 5.67
CA ASP A 208 20.62 22.94 5.73
C ASP A 208 19.49 23.47 4.82
N PRO A 209 18.50 24.23 5.36
CA PRO A 209 17.40 24.78 4.58
C PRO A 209 17.82 25.61 3.36
N LYS A 210 19.00 26.25 3.36
CA LYS A 210 19.54 27.02 2.23
C LYS A 210 19.85 26.15 1.01
N HIS A 211 20.08 24.86 1.23
CA HIS A 211 20.47 23.88 0.22
C HIS A 211 19.34 22.94 -0.19
N ARG A 212 18.15 23.07 0.43
CA ARG A 212 16.97 22.31 0.06
C ARG A 212 16.68 22.40 -1.45
N GLY A 213 16.39 21.26 -2.07
CA GLY A 213 16.11 21.24 -3.50
C GLY A 213 17.34 21.44 -4.39
N SER A 214 18.56 21.30 -3.86
CA SER A 214 19.79 21.47 -4.63
C SER A 214 20.48 20.12 -4.86
N LEU A 215 20.86 19.85 -6.10
CA LEU A 215 21.64 18.68 -6.49
C LEU A 215 23.07 19.09 -6.84
N TYR A 216 24.02 18.40 -6.25
CA TYR A 216 25.46 18.58 -6.45
C TYR A 216 26.09 17.27 -6.91
N LEU A 217 27.13 17.36 -7.72
CA LEU A 217 28.01 16.23 -8.05
C LEU A 217 29.43 16.62 -7.71
N LYS A 218 30.05 15.89 -6.78
CA LYS A 218 31.42 16.15 -6.29
C LYS A 218 31.62 17.60 -5.84
N GLY A 219 30.61 18.14 -5.16
CA GLY A 219 30.59 19.50 -4.62
C GLY A 219 30.31 20.60 -5.64
N LEU A 220 30.02 20.28 -6.91
CA LEU A 220 29.60 21.27 -7.92
C LEU A 220 28.09 21.24 -8.10
N LEU A 221 27.45 22.41 -8.01
CA LEU A 221 26.01 22.57 -8.20
C LEU A 221 25.63 22.20 -9.63
N MET A 222 24.73 21.23 -9.77
CA MET A 222 24.13 20.87 -11.05
C MET A 222 22.87 21.70 -11.27
N ARG A 223 21.99 21.72 -10.28
CA ARG A 223 20.71 22.42 -10.35
C ARG A 223 20.15 22.70 -8.97
N ARG A 224 19.41 23.81 -8.85
CA ARG A 224 18.60 24.18 -7.69
C ARG A 224 17.14 24.30 -8.11
N SER A 225 16.24 23.80 -7.27
CA SER A 225 14.81 23.98 -7.45
C SER A 225 14.45 25.46 -7.38
N THR A 226 13.61 25.91 -8.30
CA THR A 226 12.99 27.23 -8.30
C THR A 226 11.50 27.08 -8.00
N ARG A 227 10.78 28.20 -7.83
CA ARG A 227 9.31 28.18 -7.63
C ARG A 227 8.54 27.46 -8.75
N SER A 228 9.07 27.48 -9.97
CA SER A 228 8.41 26.95 -11.15
C SER A 228 9.01 25.62 -11.64
N CYS A 229 10.11 25.15 -11.05
CA CYS A 229 10.80 23.98 -11.58
C CYS A 229 11.63 23.26 -10.52
N SER A 230 11.47 21.95 -10.40
CA SER A 230 12.31 21.14 -9.53
C SER A 230 13.72 20.93 -10.11
N ALA A 231 14.71 20.77 -9.23
CA ALA A 231 16.01 20.25 -9.58
C ALA A 231 15.98 18.77 -10.00
N SER A 232 15.08 17.98 -9.42
CA SER A 232 14.93 16.56 -9.74
C SER A 232 14.44 16.36 -11.17
N MET A 233 15.00 15.38 -11.86
CA MET A 233 14.53 14.97 -13.19
C MET A 233 13.09 14.44 -13.20
N THR A 234 12.57 14.02 -12.04
CA THR A 234 11.19 13.56 -11.88
C THR A 234 10.17 14.70 -11.91
N GLY A 235 10.63 15.95 -11.82
CA GLY A 235 9.78 17.13 -11.67
C GLY A 235 9.24 17.34 -10.25
N ARG A 236 9.38 16.35 -9.35
CA ARG A 236 8.95 16.42 -7.95
C ARG A 236 9.94 17.19 -7.10
N PRO A 237 9.51 17.92 -6.06
CA PRO A 237 10.43 18.63 -5.16
C PRO A 237 11.28 17.64 -4.35
N LEU A 238 12.44 18.09 -3.90
CA LEU A 238 13.33 17.34 -2.99
C LEU A 238 13.22 17.94 -1.59
N LYS A 239 13.21 17.07 -0.56
CA LYS A 239 13.12 17.49 0.83
C LYS A 239 14.42 18.15 1.28
N TYR A 240 15.55 17.59 0.82
CA TYR A 240 16.91 18.04 1.17
C TYR A 240 17.75 18.38 -0.05
N GLY A 241 18.98 18.85 0.19
CA GLY A 241 20.03 18.90 -0.81
C GLY A 241 20.79 17.58 -0.86
N TYR A 242 21.32 17.23 -2.03
CA TYR A 242 22.10 15.99 -2.20
C TYR A 242 23.40 16.29 -2.93
N ASN A 243 24.51 15.76 -2.43
CA ASN A 243 25.80 15.79 -3.11
C ASN A 243 26.24 14.37 -3.46
N PHE A 244 26.23 14.04 -4.74
CA PHE A 244 26.59 12.72 -5.23
C PHE A 244 28.11 12.56 -5.30
N GLU A 245 28.64 11.44 -4.78
CA GLU A 245 30.06 11.10 -4.96
C GLU A 245 30.32 10.62 -6.39
N ASN A 246 29.34 9.90 -6.98
CA ASN A 246 29.41 9.31 -8.32
C ASN A 246 28.19 9.70 -9.15
N GLY A 247 28.33 9.66 -10.47
CA GLY A 247 27.22 9.91 -11.39
C GLY A 247 27.73 10.35 -12.76
N THR A 248 26.97 10.02 -13.79
CA THR A 248 27.16 10.56 -15.14
C THR A 248 26.29 11.80 -15.31
N THR A 249 26.87 12.88 -15.80
CA THR A 249 26.08 14.08 -16.11
C THR A 249 25.58 14.04 -17.54
N ASN A 250 24.41 14.60 -17.79
CA ASN A 250 24.00 14.93 -19.16
C ASN A 250 24.97 15.96 -19.80
N ARG A 251 24.83 16.19 -21.12
CA ARG A 251 25.70 17.11 -21.89
C ARG A 251 25.82 18.49 -21.24
N ASP A 252 24.73 19.00 -20.72
CA ASP A 252 24.65 20.35 -20.13
C ASP A 252 25.07 20.39 -18.65
N ARG A 253 25.37 19.24 -18.04
CA ARG A 253 25.76 19.08 -16.63
C ARG A 253 24.76 19.62 -15.63
N ARG A 254 23.48 19.62 -16.02
CA ARG A 254 22.36 20.12 -15.19
C ARG A 254 21.60 19.01 -14.48
N ALA A 255 21.81 17.77 -14.87
CA ALA A 255 21.16 16.60 -14.29
C ALA A 255 22.05 15.36 -14.42
N LEU A 256 21.72 14.31 -13.67
CA LEU A 256 22.32 12.99 -13.85
C LEU A 256 21.88 12.39 -15.19
N GLY A 257 22.39 11.20 -15.54
CA GLY A 257 22.12 10.57 -16.83
C GLY A 257 20.65 10.24 -17.03
N SER A 258 19.94 9.92 -15.95
CA SER A 258 18.49 9.65 -15.95
C SER A 258 17.85 9.91 -14.58
N ALA A 259 16.51 10.00 -14.56
CA ALA A 259 15.74 10.07 -13.31
C ALA A 259 15.90 8.80 -12.45
N GLU A 260 16.13 7.65 -13.09
CA GLU A 260 16.40 6.39 -12.42
C GLU A 260 17.77 6.39 -11.74
N GLU A 261 18.82 6.88 -12.40
CA GLU A 261 20.16 7.02 -11.81
C GLU A 261 20.11 7.99 -10.60
N GLU A 262 19.36 9.09 -10.73
CA GLU A 262 19.14 10.06 -9.65
C GLU A 262 18.45 9.43 -8.45
N GLY A 263 17.31 8.77 -8.65
CA GLY A 263 16.55 8.15 -7.58
C GLY A 263 17.31 7.02 -6.88
N HIS A 264 18.04 6.18 -7.62
CA HIS A 264 18.89 5.15 -7.04
C HIS A 264 20.02 5.75 -6.21
N SER A 265 20.62 6.84 -6.66
CA SER A 265 21.70 7.52 -5.94
C SER A 265 21.20 8.14 -4.64
N ILE A 266 20.04 8.81 -4.67
CA ILE A 266 19.38 9.37 -3.48
C ILE A 266 19.05 8.25 -2.48
N LEU A 267 18.44 7.16 -2.95
CA LEU A 267 18.07 6.05 -2.07
C LEU A 267 19.31 5.34 -1.51
N ALA A 268 20.37 5.15 -2.30
CA ALA A 268 21.63 4.60 -1.81
C ALA A 268 22.27 5.45 -0.70
N ILE A 269 22.19 6.78 -0.81
CA ILE A 269 22.63 7.69 0.26
C ILE A 269 21.78 7.47 1.52
N TRP A 270 20.45 7.48 1.42
CA TRP A 270 19.55 7.25 2.56
C TRP A 270 19.73 5.88 3.23
N GLN A 271 20.00 4.84 2.44
CA GLN A 271 20.22 3.51 2.98
C GLN A 271 21.53 3.41 3.76
N ALA A 272 22.61 4.01 3.23
CA ALA A 272 23.86 4.11 3.96
C ALA A 272 23.72 5.01 5.20
N ALA A 273 22.97 6.11 5.09
CA ALA A 273 22.64 6.99 6.19
C ALA A 273 21.99 6.24 7.36
N LEU A 274 21.00 5.39 7.09
CA LEU A 274 20.30 4.62 8.13
C LEU A 274 21.14 3.48 8.73
N VAL A 275 22.25 3.09 8.10
CA VAL A 275 23.23 2.18 8.73
C VAL A 275 24.02 2.94 9.79
N GLU A 276 24.46 4.16 9.49
CA GLU A 276 25.29 4.98 10.38
C GLU A 276 24.47 5.69 11.46
N ARG A 277 23.24 6.12 11.13
CA ARG A 277 22.33 6.89 11.99
C ARG A 277 20.90 6.33 11.93
N PRO A 278 20.61 5.22 12.64
CA PRO A 278 19.30 4.58 12.63
C PRO A 278 18.15 5.47 13.10
N GLU A 279 18.41 6.50 13.90
CA GLU A 279 17.42 7.44 14.41
C GLU A 279 16.72 8.26 13.31
N LEU A 280 17.32 8.35 12.11
CA LEU A 280 16.75 9.04 10.95
C LEU A 280 15.61 8.25 10.26
N VAL A 281 15.29 7.04 10.74
CA VAL A 281 14.25 6.19 10.14
C VAL A 281 12.88 6.86 10.12
N GLY A 282 12.54 7.64 11.15
CA GLY A 282 11.27 8.37 11.21
C GLY A 282 11.21 9.46 10.15
N GLU A 283 12.32 10.17 9.93
CA GLU A 283 12.42 11.23 8.94
C GLU A 283 12.30 10.70 7.51
N LEU A 284 12.95 9.56 7.21
CA LEU A 284 12.74 8.89 5.94
C LEU A 284 11.28 8.42 5.82
N SER A 285 10.73 7.77 6.85
CA SER A 285 9.34 7.30 6.83
C SER A 285 8.34 8.44 6.56
N ASP A 286 8.56 9.62 7.12
CA ASP A 286 7.73 10.82 6.87
C ASP A 286 7.85 11.30 5.42
N ILE A 287 9.05 11.28 4.84
CA ILE A 287 9.27 11.59 3.42
C ILE A 287 8.53 10.59 2.53
N LEU A 288 8.64 9.29 2.83
CA LEU A 288 8.01 8.23 2.04
C LEU A 288 6.48 8.26 2.14
N ASN A 289 5.94 8.70 3.27
CA ASN A 289 4.51 8.78 3.50
C ASN A 289 3.87 10.14 3.18
N SER A 290 4.61 11.08 2.60
CA SER A 290 4.10 12.40 2.22
C SER A 290 3.31 12.33 0.92
N SER A 291 2.04 12.72 0.95
CA SER A 291 1.17 12.85 -0.24
C SER A 291 1.24 14.22 -0.90
N ASP A 292 1.48 15.29 -0.13
CA ASP A 292 1.61 16.66 -0.65
C ASP A 292 2.73 17.46 0.08
N PRO A 293 3.86 17.74 -0.60
CA PRO A 293 4.20 17.25 -1.94
C PRO A 293 4.64 15.79 -1.89
N GLN A 294 4.48 15.09 -3.00
CA GLN A 294 5.17 13.83 -3.23
C GLN A 294 6.64 14.12 -3.51
N TRP A 295 7.52 13.68 -2.61
CA TRP A 295 8.96 13.93 -2.69
C TRP A 295 9.61 13.09 -3.80
N ALA A 296 10.66 13.62 -4.44
CA ALA A 296 11.45 12.89 -5.43
C ALA A 296 12.20 11.68 -4.81
N GLU A 297 12.45 11.73 -3.50
CA GLU A 297 13.00 10.63 -2.70
C GLU A 297 12.18 9.33 -2.79
N VAL A 298 10.88 9.41 -3.13
CA VAL A 298 9.96 8.26 -3.23
C VAL A 298 10.16 7.49 -4.55
N SER A 299 10.79 8.09 -5.56
CA SER A 299 10.73 7.62 -6.95
C SER A 299 11.29 6.22 -7.23
N MET A 300 12.09 5.64 -6.33
CA MET A 300 12.73 4.32 -6.52
C MET A 300 12.42 3.30 -5.42
N LEU A 301 11.40 3.51 -4.58
CA LEU A 301 11.11 2.60 -3.46
C LEU A 301 10.90 1.14 -3.90
N GLY A 302 10.10 0.91 -4.93
CA GLY A 302 9.73 -0.45 -5.35
C GLY A 302 10.86 -1.29 -5.97
N VAL A 303 11.96 -0.67 -6.40
CA VAL A 303 13.06 -1.38 -7.11
C VAL A 303 14.40 -1.25 -6.38
N GLY A 304 14.63 -0.15 -5.66
CA GLY A 304 15.94 0.17 -5.08
C GLY A 304 16.04 -0.01 -3.55
N LEU A 305 14.94 -0.25 -2.85
CA LEU A 305 14.96 -0.38 -1.38
C LEU A 305 15.51 -1.76 -0.99
N LEU A 306 16.56 -1.78 -0.17
CA LEU A 306 17.22 -2.98 0.35
C LEU A 306 16.38 -3.61 1.48
N PRO A 307 16.38 -4.95 1.62
CA PRO A 307 15.60 -5.66 2.64
C PRO A 307 15.84 -5.12 4.07
N GLY A 308 17.10 -4.93 4.45
CA GLY A 308 17.43 -4.43 5.80
C GLY A 308 16.97 -2.99 6.08
N THR A 309 16.76 -2.17 5.04
CA THR A 309 16.16 -0.84 5.19
C THR A 309 14.64 -0.94 5.31
N ALA A 310 14.02 -1.82 4.50
CA ALA A 310 12.60 -2.11 4.60
C ALA A 310 12.22 -2.64 5.99
N ASP A 311 13.04 -3.53 6.56
CA ASP A 311 12.87 -4.04 7.93
C ASP A 311 12.89 -2.92 8.96
N LYS A 312 13.84 -1.98 8.86
CA LYS A 312 13.93 -0.83 9.78
C LYS A 312 12.68 0.07 9.68
N LEU A 313 12.22 0.36 8.46
CA LEU A 313 11.02 1.15 8.22
C LEU A 313 9.77 0.44 8.77
N ALA A 314 9.63 -0.86 8.51
CA ALA A 314 8.54 -1.66 9.05
C ALA A 314 8.58 -1.72 10.58
N GLN A 315 9.74 -1.92 11.20
CA GLN A 315 9.90 -1.89 12.66
C GLN A 315 9.52 -0.53 13.23
N HIS A 316 9.92 0.57 12.58
CA HIS A 316 9.55 1.92 13.00
C HIS A 316 8.01 2.08 13.01
N LEU A 317 7.34 1.72 11.92
CA LEU A 317 5.88 1.81 11.82
C LEU A 317 5.19 0.87 12.84
N LEU A 318 5.59 -0.40 12.90
CA LEU A 318 4.94 -1.44 13.69
C LEU A 318 5.30 -1.42 15.18
N SER A 319 6.24 -0.57 15.59
CA SER A 319 6.60 -0.39 17.01
C SER A 319 5.41 0.07 17.85
N ASP A 320 4.50 0.85 17.28
CA ASP A 320 3.28 1.29 17.92
C ASP A 320 2.14 0.29 17.67
N THR A 321 1.93 -0.61 18.62
CA THR A 321 0.88 -1.64 18.52
C THR A 321 -0.56 -1.09 18.53
N SER A 322 -0.76 0.19 18.87
CA SER A 322 -2.06 0.84 18.79
C SER A 322 -2.44 1.20 17.35
N LYS A 323 -1.47 1.24 16.44
CA LYS A 323 -1.67 1.64 15.05
C LYS A 323 -1.88 0.44 14.13
N TRP A 324 -2.67 0.65 13.09
CA TRP A 324 -2.81 -0.23 11.97
C TRP A 324 -2.59 0.56 10.69
N TYR A 325 -1.62 0.13 9.89
CA TYR A 325 -1.34 0.77 8.61
C TYR A 325 -2.17 0.10 7.52
N TYR A 326 -2.65 0.88 6.56
CA TYR A 326 -3.39 0.37 5.39
C TYR A 326 -3.09 1.20 4.14
N SER A 327 -3.38 0.65 2.97
CA SER A 327 -3.20 1.35 1.69
C SER A 327 -4.47 2.08 1.23
N PRO A 328 -4.36 3.10 0.37
CA PRO A 328 -5.54 3.75 -0.21
C PRO A 328 -6.39 2.76 -1.02
N ARG A 329 -5.73 1.83 -1.73
CA ARG A 329 -6.40 0.75 -2.49
C ARG A 329 -7.23 -0.15 -1.57
N GLU A 330 -6.70 -0.50 -0.40
CA GLU A 330 -7.43 -1.34 0.56
C GLU A 330 -8.72 -0.67 1.06
N ARG A 331 -8.69 0.66 1.22
CA ARG A 331 -9.87 1.45 1.59
C ARG A 331 -10.87 1.55 0.45
N GLU A 332 -10.42 1.70 -0.79
CA GLU A 332 -11.29 1.68 -1.98
C GLU A 332 -11.99 0.32 -2.13
N GLU A 333 -11.27 -0.78 -1.92
CA GLU A 333 -11.81 -2.14 -1.95
C GLU A 333 -12.73 -2.44 -0.76
N ASN A 334 -12.49 -1.81 0.41
CA ASN A 334 -13.23 -2.05 1.64
C ASN A 334 -13.65 -0.73 2.31
N PRO A 335 -14.79 -0.13 1.92
CA PRO A 335 -15.27 1.11 2.54
C PRO A 335 -15.47 1.03 4.06
N GLY A 336 -15.68 -0.19 4.60
CA GLY A 336 -15.77 -0.47 6.03
C GLY A 336 -14.44 -0.75 6.74
N ILE A 337 -13.29 -0.41 6.13
CA ILE A 337 -11.96 -0.70 6.69
C ILE A 337 -11.76 -0.11 8.08
N ASP A 338 -12.32 1.06 8.37
CA ASP A 338 -12.17 1.71 9.68
C ASP A 338 -12.85 0.87 10.78
N THR A 339 -14.04 0.31 10.50
CA THR A 339 -14.72 -0.64 11.39
C THR A 339 -13.91 -1.93 11.55
N MET A 340 -13.29 -2.41 10.47
CA MET A 340 -12.43 -3.58 10.48
C MET A 340 -11.19 -3.37 11.37
N ILE A 341 -10.55 -2.21 11.25
CA ILE A 341 -9.39 -1.83 12.05
C ILE A 341 -9.79 -1.61 13.52
N ALA A 342 -10.93 -0.94 13.76
CA ALA A 342 -11.46 -0.75 15.12
C ALA A 342 -11.75 -2.08 15.82
N SER A 343 -12.26 -3.09 15.09
CA SER A 343 -12.48 -4.44 15.60
C SER A 343 -11.18 -5.16 16.02
N LEU A 344 -10.04 -4.75 15.45
CA LEU A 344 -8.70 -5.18 15.85
C LEU A 344 -8.18 -4.42 17.09
N GLY A 345 -8.95 -3.48 17.63
CA GLY A 345 -8.58 -2.63 18.76
C GLY A 345 -7.45 -1.66 18.41
N ARG A 346 -7.44 -1.15 17.17
CA ARG A 346 -6.37 -0.29 16.64
C ARG A 346 -6.94 0.95 15.95
N GLN A 347 -6.08 1.94 15.73
CA GLN A 347 -6.36 3.14 14.96
C GLN A 347 -5.75 3.02 13.56
N GLY A 348 -6.52 3.35 12.52
CA GLY A 348 -6.07 3.29 11.13
C GLY A 348 -5.17 4.47 10.76
N PHE A 349 -4.06 4.18 10.07
CA PHE A 349 -3.15 5.15 9.48
C PHE A 349 -2.88 4.79 8.01
N GLN A 350 -3.20 5.71 7.10
CA GLN A 350 -3.00 5.48 5.68
C GLN A 350 -1.52 5.65 5.30
N LEU A 351 -0.98 4.68 4.55
CA LEU A 351 0.29 4.83 3.86
C LEU A 351 0.10 5.29 2.41
N THR A 352 1.12 5.90 1.80
CA THR A 352 1.16 6.09 0.34
C THR A 352 1.22 4.73 -0.37
N VAL A 353 0.72 4.67 -1.61
CA VAL A 353 0.68 3.41 -2.39
C VAL A 353 2.09 2.83 -2.56
N ASP A 354 3.06 3.64 -2.97
CA ASP A 354 4.43 3.20 -3.21
C ASP A 354 5.09 2.66 -1.93
N TYR A 355 4.84 3.29 -0.78
CA TYR A 355 5.40 2.85 0.49
C TYR A 355 4.76 1.55 0.98
N TRP A 356 3.42 1.46 0.89
CA TRP A 356 2.70 0.24 1.22
C TRP A 356 3.12 -0.94 0.35
N ASP A 357 3.10 -0.78 -0.98
CA ASP A 357 3.40 -1.86 -1.92
C ASP A 357 4.84 -2.37 -1.73
N THR A 358 5.78 -1.46 -1.44
CA THR A 358 7.17 -1.82 -1.16
C THR A 358 7.29 -2.67 0.11
N LEU A 359 6.67 -2.28 1.22
CA LEU A 359 6.73 -3.08 2.45
C LEU A 359 5.94 -4.39 2.32
N ALA A 360 4.84 -4.38 1.57
CA ALA A 360 4.03 -5.57 1.30
C ALA A 360 4.77 -6.60 0.42
N SER A 361 5.57 -6.16 -0.55
CA SER A 361 6.37 -7.06 -1.40
C SER A 361 7.44 -7.82 -0.61
N TYR A 362 7.94 -7.22 0.49
CA TYR A 362 8.81 -7.88 1.47
C TYR A 362 8.05 -8.72 2.51
N GLY A 363 6.70 -8.74 2.47
CA GLY A 363 5.88 -9.47 3.45
C GLY A 363 5.90 -8.87 4.86
N LEU A 364 6.34 -7.61 5.01
CA LEU A 364 6.51 -6.95 6.31
C LEU A 364 5.23 -6.35 6.88
N ILE A 365 4.26 -6.08 6.02
CA ILE A 365 2.94 -5.57 6.39
C ILE A 365 1.84 -6.39 5.71
N ARG A 366 0.63 -6.32 6.27
CA ARG A 366 -0.52 -7.10 5.83
C ARG A 366 -1.81 -6.30 5.91
N THR A 367 -2.77 -6.65 5.06
CA THR A 367 -4.11 -6.07 5.04
C THR A 367 -4.88 -6.36 6.34
N ALA A 368 -5.81 -5.48 6.69
CA ALA A 368 -6.72 -5.62 7.83
C ALA A 368 -7.49 -6.96 7.76
N LYS A 369 -7.94 -7.35 6.55
CA LYS A 369 -8.59 -8.65 6.30
C LYS A 369 -7.71 -9.83 6.72
N LYS A 370 -6.43 -9.85 6.28
CA LYS A 370 -5.47 -10.89 6.68
C LYS A 370 -5.18 -10.84 8.18
N GLY A 371 -5.13 -9.64 8.77
CA GLY A 371 -4.98 -9.42 10.20
C GLY A 371 -6.10 -10.04 11.03
N GLN A 372 -7.35 -9.78 10.66
CA GLN A 372 -8.54 -10.37 11.29
C GLN A 372 -8.55 -11.88 11.15
N GLN A 373 -8.33 -12.41 9.93
CA GLN A 373 -8.28 -13.85 9.70
C GLN A 373 -7.22 -14.51 10.57
N GLY A 374 -6.02 -13.92 10.70
CA GLY A 374 -4.95 -14.45 11.56
C GLY A 374 -5.34 -14.52 13.04
N ARG A 375 -5.95 -13.46 13.59
CA ARG A 375 -6.43 -13.47 14.98
C ARG A 375 -7.58 -14.44 15.19
N PHE A 376 -8.52 -14.49 14.25
CA PHE A 376 -9.66 -15.40 14.31
C PHE A 376 -9.22 -16.87 14.25
N ARG A 377 -8.23 -17.20 13.40
CA ARG A 377 -7.59 -18.52 13.36
C ARG A 377 -6.83 -18.89 14.64
N SER A 378 -6.37 -17.89 15.40
CA SER A 378 -5.64 -18.12 16.65
C SER A 378 -6.54 -18.05 17.89
N ALA A 379 -7.83 -17.76 17.71
CA ALA A 379 -8.78 -17.64 18.80
C ALA A 379 -9.04 -18.99 19.48
N ALA A 380 -9.25 -18.94 20.80
CA ALA A 380 -9.54 -20.11 21.61
C ALA A 380 -10.94 -20.64 21.29
N THR A 381 -11.08 -21.98 21.20
CA THR A 381 -12.36 -22.65 21.02
C THR A 381 -13.19 -22.54 22.30
N VAL A 382 -14.49 -22.34 22.14
CA VAL A 382 -15.46 -22.12 23.22
C VAL A 382 -16.34 -23.35 23.37
N THR A 383 -16.64 -23.70 24.63
CA THR A 383 -17.63 -24.73 24.93
C THR A 383 -19.03 -24.19 24.67
N ILE A 384 -19.81 -24.93 23.89
CA ILE A 384 -21.17 -24.51 23.51
C ILE A 384 -22.05 -24.49 24.76
N PRO A 385 -22.72 -23.36 25.06
CA PRO A 385 -23.66 -23.27 26.16
C PRO A 385 -24.76 -24.33 26.10
N ARG A 386 -25.26 -24.75 27.26
CA ARG A 386 -26.32 -25.77 27.36
C ARG A 386 -27.73 -25.22 27.12
N ASP A 387 -27.88 -23.93 26.82
CA ASP A 387 -29.18 -23.37 26.50
C ASP A 387 -29.69 -23.85 25.13
N HIS A 388 -31.01 -23.82 24.98
CA HIS A 388 -31.71 -24.35 23.81
C HIS A 388 -31.26 -23.66 22.52
N PHE A 389 -31.12 -22.33 22.54
CA PHE A 389 -30.74 -21.54 21.37
C PHE A 389 -29.33 -21.89 20.88
N ALA A 390 -28.34 -21.94 21.77
CA ALA A 390 -26.96 -22.28 21.42
C ALA A 390 -26.85 -23.69 20.81
N GLN A 391 -27.54 -24.68 21.40
CA GLN A 391 -27.57 -26.04 20.87
C GLN A 391 -28.28 -26.11 19.51
N GLN A 392 -29.39 -25.39 19.34
CA GLN A 392 -30.11 -25.33 18.07
C GLN A 392 -29.25 -24.69 16.96
N MET A 393 -28.55 -23.61 17.28
CA MET A 393 -27.61 -22.94 16.38
C MET A 393 -26.49 -23.86 15.90
N GLU A 394 -25.83 -24.58 16.82
CA GLU A 394 -24.79 -25.54 16.46
C GLU A 394 -25.35 -26.64 15.55
N LYS A 395 -26.44 -27.29 15.97
CA LYS A 395 -27.02 -28.42 15.25
C LYS A 395 -27.41 -28.00 13.83
N MET A 396 -28.09 -26.86 13.70
CA MET A 396 -28.58 -26.38 12.40
C MET A 396 -27.44 -25.97 11.48
N LEU A 397 -26.42 -25.27 11.99
CA LEU A 397 -25.27 -24.93 11.17
C LEU A 397 -24.49 -26.17 10.75
N ARG A 398 -24.29 -27.14 11.65
CA ARG A 398 -23.66 -28.42 11.33
C ARG A 398 -24.43 -29.19 10.26
N ALA A 399 -25.76 -29.20 10.33
CA ALA A 399 -26.63 -29.78 9.31
C ALA A 399 -26.44 -29.05 7.96
N CYS A 400 -26.45 -27.72 7.94
CA CYS A 400 -26.18 -26.95 6.73
C CYS A 400 -24.83 -27.32 6.08
N LEU A 401 -23.76 -27.40 6.87
CA LEU A 401 -22.42 -27.75 6.38
C LEU A 401 -22.37 -29.18 5.82
N LYS A 402 -22.91 -30.17 6.55
CA LYS A 402 -23.04 -31.56 6.06
C LYS A 402 -23.72 -31.66 4.70
N THR A 403 -24.68 -30.79 4.43
CA THR A 403 -25.48 -30.81 3.20
C THR A 403 -24.86 -30.04 2.03
N CYS A 404 -23.71 -29.40 2.23
CA CYS A 404 -22.91 -28.75 1.20
C CYS A 404 -21.72 -29.66 0.87
N PRO A 405 -21.56 -30.14 -0.38
CA PRO A 405 -20.53 -31.13 -0.73
C PRO A 405 -19.12 -30.73 -0.27
N GLN A 406 -18.73 -29.47 -0.49
CA GLN A 406 -17.40 -28.92 -0.19
C GLN A 406 -17.14 -28.73 1.32
N THR A 407 -18.18 -28.74 2.16
CA THR A 407 -18.05 -28.59 3.62
C THR A 407 -18.60 -29.79 4.40
N SER A 408 -18.92 -30.88 3.69
CA SER A 408 -19.61 -32.04 4.26
C SER A 408 -18.81 -32.76 5.35
N ALA A 409 -17.48 -32.81 5.20
CA ALA A 409 -16.55 -33.34 6.18
C ALA A 409 -16.06 -32.29 7.21
N ALA A 410 -16.42 -31.02 7.03
CA ALA A 410 -15.83 -29.94 7.80
C ALA A 410 -16.23 -30.00 9.29
N LYS A 411 -15.24 -29.86 10.17
CA LYS A 411 -15.47 -29.70 11.61
C LYS A 411 -15.98 -28.30 11.90
N LEU A 412 -16.98 -28.18 12.79
CA LEU A 412 -17.49 -26.90 13.28
C LEU A 412 -16.92 -26.59 14.67
N GLU A 413 -16.35 -25.41 14.83
CA GLU A 413 -15.90 -24.87 16.12
C GLU A 413 -16.40 -23.44 16.34
N PHE A 414 -16.80 -23.13 17.58
CA PHE A 414 -17.08 -21.76 17.99
C PHE A 414 -15.87 -21.18 18.70
N VAL A 415 -15.52 -19.92 18.43
CA VAL A 415 -14.30 -19.29 18.92
C VAL A 415 -14.54 -17.96 19.62
N LYS A 416 -13.74 -17.71 20.67
CA LYS A 416 -13.73 -16.46 21.42
C LYS A 416 -12.87 -15.43 20.70
N ALA A 417 -13.48 -14.77 19.72
CA ALA A 417 -12.81 -13.81 18.84
C ALA A 417 -12.93 -12.34 19.32
N GLY A 418 -13.52 -12.09 20.50
CA GLY A 418 -13.58 -10.77 21.12
C GLY A 418 -14.37 -9.75 20.29
N CYS A 419 -13.72 -8.64 19.93
CA CYS A 419 -14.36 -7.58 19.14
C CYS A 419 -14.23 -7.75 17.62
N ILE A 420 -13.64 -8.85 17.13
CA ILE A 420 -13.38 -9.06 15.70
C ILE A 420 -14.71 -9.10 14.92
N SER A 421 -14.78 -8.37 13.80
CA SER A 421 -16.01 -8.30 13.00
C SER A 421 -16.26 -9.52 12.11
N LEU A 422 -15.24 -10.36 11.91
CA LEU A 422 -15.35 -11.60 11.14
C LEU A 422 -16.33 -12.57 11.82
N ARG A 423 -17.33 -13.03 11.07
CA ARG A 423 -18.44 -13.85 11.58
C ARG A 423 -18.10 -15.34 11.55
N ALA A 424 -17.62 -15.80 10.40
CA ALA A 424 -17.19 -17.17 10.17
C ALA A 424 -15.93 -17.21 9.29
N PHE A 425 -15.13 -18.26 9.46
CA PHE A 425 -13.92 -18.50 8.70
C PHE A 425 -13.82 -19.97 8.33
N PHE A 426 -13.58 -20.27 7.05
CA PHE A 426 -13.36 -21.64 6.56
C PHE A 426 -11.87 -21.88 6.27
N GLN A 427 -11.35 -22.99 6.79
CA GLN A 427 -10.00 -23.46 6.55
C GLN A 427 -10.07 -24.82 5.87
N GLU A 428 -9.56 -24.94 4.65
CA GLU A 428 -9.69 -26.15 3.84
C GLU A 428 -8.77 -27.31 4.28
N LYS A 429 -7.69 -27.04 5.01
CA LYS A 429 -6.73 -28.07 5.43
C LYS A 429 -7.34 -29.08 6.42
N ASP A 430 -6.95 -30.35 6.30
CA ASP A 430 -7.26 -31.47 7.21
C ASP A 430 -8.78 -31.67 7.44
N ASP A 431 -9.48 -32.17 6.41
CA ASP A 431 -10.94 -32.42 6.35
C ASP A 431 -11.85 -31.17 6.47
N GLY A 432 -11.26 -29.98 6.54
CA GLY A 432 -11.96 -28.71 6.60
C GLY A 432 -12.34 -28.32 8.03
N LEU A 433 -12.11 -27.05 8.39
CA LEU A 433 -12.47 -26.48 9.68
C LEU A 433 -13.23 -25.17 9.49
N VAL A 434 -14.49 -25.16 9.91
CA VAL A 434 -15.32 -23.96 10.02
C VAL A 434 -15.23 -23.43 11.43
N ARG A 435 -14.74 -22.20 11.58
CA ARG A 435 -14.73 -21.48 12.86
C ARG A 435 -15.77 -20.36 12.83
N VAL A 436 -16.58 -20.25 13.87
CA VAL A 436 -17.66 -19.27 13.99
C VAL A 436 -17.49 -18.47 15.26
N HIS A 437 -17.76 -17.17 15.22
CA HIS A 437 -17.64 -16.32 16.39
C HIS A 437 -18.64 -16.73 17.49
N GLU A 438 -18.20 -16.81 18.75
CA GLU A 438 -19.05 -17.20 19.90
C GLU A 438 -20.32 -16.35 20.05
N ARG A 439 -20.33 -15.11 19.55
CA ARG A 439 -21.47 -14.18 19.64
C ARG A 439 -22.74 -14.73 18.99
N TRP A 440 -22.58 -15.64 18.02
CA TRP A 440 -23.67 -16.30 17.32
C TRP A 440 -24.35 -17.40 18.15
N LEU A 441 -23.81 -17.74 19.33
CA LEU A 441 -24.44 -18.63 20.30
C LEU A 441 -25.41 -17.90 21.25
N HIS A 442 -25.50 -16.57 21.18
CA HIS A 442 -26.33 -15.77 22.08
C HIS A 442 -27.50 -15.12 21.34
N ARG A 443 -28.73 -15.50 21.72
CA ARG A 443 -29.97 -15.00 21.10
C ARG A 443 -30.02 -13.47 21.06
N ALA A 444 -29.73 -12.81 22.18
CA ALA A 444 -29.76 -11.35 22.27
C ALA A 444 -28.79 -10.67 21.28
N THR A 445 -27.63 -11.27 21.05
CA THR A 445 -26.63 -10.74 20.12
C THR A 445 -27.08 -10.90 18.67
N VAL A 446 -27.62 -12.07 18.31
CA VAL A 446 -28.18 -12.30 16.97
C VAL A 446 -29.38 -11.37 16.72
N MET A 447 -30.22 -11.16 17.73
CA MET A 447 -31.34 -10.23 17.67
C MET A 447 -30.90 -8.80 17.35
N GLY A 448 -29.85 -8.33 18.03
CA GLY A 448 -29.26 -7.01 17.80
C GLY A 448 -28.56 -6.86 16.44
N GLU A 449 -27.82 -7.88 15.99
CA GLU A 449 -27.09 -7.85 14.71
C GLU A 449 -28.03 -7.69 13.51
N PHE A 450 -29.22 -8.32 13.56
CA PHE A 450 -30.23 -8.23 12.50
C PHE A 450 -31.33 -7.19 12.77
N ALA A 451 -31.21 -6.41 13.86
CA ALA A 451 -32.17 -5.37 14.25
C ALA A 451 -33.63 -5.84 14.27
N PHE A 452 -33.90 -7.04 14.79
CA PHE A 452 -35.28 -7.52 14.96
C PHE A 452 -36.03 -6.63 15.95
N LEU A 453 -37.16 -6.06 15.53
CA LEU A 453 -37.95 -5.10 16.31
C LEU A 453 -38.94 -5.78 17.30
N GLU A 454 -39.23 -7.06 17.09
CA GLU A 454 -40.21 -7.84 17.87
C GLU A 454 -39.58 -9.13 18.41
N ASP A 455 -40.17 -9.72 19.45
CA ASP A 455 -39.71 -10.98 20.02
C ASP A 455 -40.06 -12.15 19.07
N VAL A 456 -39.13 -12.46 18.15
CA VAL A 456 -39.31 -13.52 17.15
C VAL A 456 -38.91 -14.88 17.71
N SER A 457 -39.58 -15.96 17.29
CA SER A 457 -39.26 -17.33 17.75
C SER A 457 -37.77 -17.69 17.59
N GLU A 458 -37.21 -18.42 18.55
CA GLU A 458 -35.80 -18.84 18.55
C GLU A 458 -35.40 -19.57 17.26
N THR A 459 -36.29 -20.41 16.73
CA THR A 459 -36.09 -21.11 15.47
C THR A 459 -35.90 -20.15 14.31
N TYR A 460 -36.71 -19.10 14.22
CA TYR A 460 -36.60 -18.13 13.14
C TYR A 460 -35.31 -17.31 13.23
N VAL A 461 -34.96 -16.84 14.44
CA VAL A 461 -33.70 -16.13 14.70
C VAL A 461 -32.50 -16.99 14.32
N SER A 462 -32.53 -18.26 14.70
CA SER A 462 -31.47 -19.21 14.38
C SER A 462 -31.32 -19.40 12.87
N ILE A 463 -32.43 -19.48 12.14
CA ILE A 463 -32.43 -19.70 10.69
C ILE A 463 -31.79 -18.52 9.96
N TYR A 464 -32.11 -17.28 10.35
CA TYR A 464 -31.48 -16.10 9.77
C TYR A 464 -29.97 -16.06 10.04
N ALA A 465 -29.55 -16.40 11.26
CA ALA A 465 -28.13 -16.52 11.60
C ALA A 465 -27.43 -17.60 10.76
N CYS A 466 -27.98 -18.80 10.67
CA CYS A 466 -27.40 -19.88 9.86
C CYS A 466 -27.33 -19.52 8.38
N LYS A 467 -28.36 -18.88 7.81
CA LYS A 467 -28.33 -18.38 6.42
C LYS A 467 -27.15 -17.42 6.20
N SER A 468 -27.01 -16.41 7.06
CA SER A 468 -25.92 -15.44 6.94
C SER A 468 -24.55 -16.07 7.12
N LEU A 469 -24.38 -16.96 8.10
CA LEU A 469 -23.10 -17.64 8.34
C LEU A 469 -22.73 -18.57 7.19
N LEU A 470 -23.71 -19.30 6.65
CA LEU A 470 -23.48 -20.18 5.51
C LEU A 470 -23.07 -19.41 4.27
N LYS A 471 -23.70 -18.25 4.02
CA LYS A 471 -23.28 -17.34 2.96
C LYS A 471 -21.82 -16.94 3.11
N ASP A 472 -21.42 -16.47 4.29
CA ASP A 472 -20.03 -16.07 4.57
C ASP A 472 -19.04 -17.24 4.36
N ILE A 473 -19.46 -18.48 4.67
CA ILE A 473 -18.63 -19.69 4.50
C ILE A 473 -18.51 -20.09 3.03
N VAL A 474 -19.62 -20.14 2.28
CA VAL A 474 -19.63 -20.55 0.87
C VAL A 474 -18.87 -19.54 -0.01
N GLU A 475 -18.93 -18.25 0.31
CA GLU A 475 -18.14 -17.22 -0.37
C GLU A 475 -16.62 -17.41 -0.20
N GLN A 476 -16.17 -18.15 0.83
CA GLN A 476 -14.75 -18.46 1.07
C GLN A 476 -14.26 -19.73 0.37
N LEU A 477 -15.15 -20.54 -0.20
CA LEU A 477 -14.77 -21.77 -0.90
C LEU A 477 -14.10 -21.44 -2.24
N GLU A 478 -13.21 -22.29 -2.73
CA GLU A 478 -12.68 -22.17 -4.09
C GLU A 478 -13.76 -22.59 -5.12
N ASP A 479 -13.73 -21.99 -6.31
CA ASP A 479 -14.57 -22.46 -7.42
C ASP A 479 -14.02 -23.79 -7.92
N ASP A 480 -14.87 -24.81 -8.04
CA ASP A 480 -14.45 -26.12 -8.51
C ASP A 480 -14.02 -26.04 -9.99
N PRO A 481 -12.72 -26.22 -10.32
CA PRO A 481 -12.23 -26.09 -11.68
C PRO A 481 -12.83 -27.13 -12.64
N SER A 482 -13.41 -28.22 -12.13
CA SER A 482 -14.05 -29.26 -12.93
C SER A 482 -15.41 -28.84 -13.53
N THR A 483 -16.03 -27.77 -13.02
CA THR A 483 -17.31 -27.23 -13.52
C THR A 483 -17.16 -26.11 -14.55
N ALA A 484 -15.92 -25.70 -14.87
CA ALA A 484 -15.64 -24.60 -15.79
C ALA A 484 -15.91 -24.92 -17.29
N HIS A 485 -16.29 -26.16 -17.63
CA HIS A 485 -16.50 -26.58 -19.01
C HIS A 485 -17.95 -26.46 -19.51
N ASP A 486 -18.94 -26.18 -18.66
CA ASP A 486 -20.34 -25.99 -19.06
C ASP A 486 -20.72 -24.51 -19.09
N SER A 487 -20.32 -23.82 -20.16
CA SER A 487 -20.59 -22.39 -20.43
C SER A 487 -22.07 -22.02 -20.63
N GLN A 488 -23.01 -22.95 -20.39
CA GLN A 488 -24.46 -22.77 -20.58
C GLN A 488 -25.29 -22.82 -19.29
N ALA A 489 -24.71 -23.12 -18.13
CA ALA A 489 -25.43 -23.00 -16.85
C ALA A 489 -25.47 -21.53 -16.40
N SER A 490 -26.66 -20.92 -16.35
CA SER A 490 -26.83 -19.50 -16.00
C SER A 490 -26.60 -19.16 -14.52
N VAL A 491 -26.41 -20.17 -13.65
CA VAL A 491 -26.23 -20.01 -12.20
C VAL A 491 -24.91 -20.64 -11.78
N LYS A 492 -24.07 -19.88 -11.08
CA LYS A 492 -22.77 -20.38 -10.59
C LYS A 492 -23.00 -21.50 -9.55
N PRO A 493 -22.15 -22.55 -9.50
CA PRO A 493 -22.32 -23.69 -8.57
C PRO A 493 -22.51 -23.28 -7.10
N LYS A 494 -21.79 -22.25 -6.63
CA LYS A 494 -21.90 -21.70 -5.26
C LYS A 494 -23.27 -21.06 -4.98
N GLU A 495 -23.81 -20.31 -5.94
CA GLU A 495 -25.12 -19.67 -5.81
C GLU A 495 -26.23 -20.73 -5.73
N GLN A 496 -26.12 -21.79 -6.54
CA GLN A 496 -27.06 -22.90 -6.49
C GLN A 496 -27.05 -23.59 -5.12
N GLN A 497 -25.87 -23.82 -4.53
CA GLN A 497 -25.75 -24.40 -3.19
C GLN A 497 -26.39 -23.51 -2.11
N LEU A 498 -26.18 -22.20 -2.18
CA LEU A 498 -26.80 -21.23 -1.26
C LEU A 498 -28.32 -21.23 -1.38
N VAL A 499 -28.85 -21.16 -2.61
CA VAL A 499 -30.30 -21.20 -2.85
C VAL A 499 -30.92 -22.49 -2.30
N LEU A 500 -30.28 -23.64 -2.52
CA LEU A 500 -30.76 -24.92 -1.98
C LEU A 500 -30.72 -24.97 -0.46
N ALA A 501 -29.67 -24.43 0.16
CA ALA A 501 -29.57 -24.35 1.62
C ALA A 501 -30.61 -23.40 2.22
N GLU A 502 -30.84 -22.23 1.60
CA GLU A 502 -31.86 -21.29 2.00
C GLU A 502 -33.26 -21.87 1.86
N GLN A 503 -33.54 -22.60 0.78
CA GLN A 503 -34.80 -23.31 0.57
C GLN A 503 -35.02 -24.32 1.69
N ARG A 504 -34.03 -25.17 1.99
CA ARG A 504 -34.10 -26.17 3.06
C ARG A 504 -34.38 -25.55 4.43
N LEU A 505 -33.68 -24.46 4.77
CA LEU A 505 -33.90 -23.73 6.02
C LEU A 505 -35.29 -23.09 6.08
N THR A 506 -35.82 -22.60 4.95
CA THR A 506 -37.16 -21.99 4.89
C THR A 506 -38.25 -23.05 5.00
N GLU A 507 -38.09 -24.20 4.34
CA GLU A 507 -38.99 -25.35 4.49
C GLU A 507 -39.00 -25.85 5.94
N TYR A 508 -37.83 -25.95 6.58
CA TYR A 508 -37.70 -26.30 7.99
C TYR A 508 -38.45 -25.31 8.90
N ALA A 509 -38.26 -23.99 8.70
CA ALA A 509 -38.95 -22.95 9.47
C ALA A 509 -40.48 -23.11 9.44
N HIS A 510 -41.01 -23.30 8.23
CA HIS A 510 -42.44 -23.41 7.99
C HIS A 510 -43.03 -24.69 8.59
N GLN A 511 -42.31 -25.81 8.48
CA GLN A 511 -42.75 -27.06 9.09
C GLN A 511 -42.69 -26.99 10.62
N CYS A 512 -41.66 -26.37 11.21
CA CYS A 512 -41.60 -26.15 12.66
C CYS A 512 -42.78 -25.32 13.19
N SER A 513 -43.23 -24.30 12.46
CA SER A 513 -44.33 -23.44 12.91
C SER A 513 -45.72 -24.07 12.73
N THR A 514 -45.85 -25.07 11.86
CA THR A 514 -47.13 -25.70 11.51
C THR A 514 -47.28 -27.12 12.05
N LEU A 515 -46.19 -27.74 12.53
CA LEU A 515 -46.22 -29.06 13.14
C LEU A 515 -46.94 -29.03 14.50
N VAL A 516 -48.13 -29.60 14.52
CA VAL A 516 -48.97 -29.72 15.70
C VAL A 516 -49.25 -31.19 15.98
N LEU A 517 -49.00 -31.59 17.22
CA LEU A 517 -49.37 -32.90 17.75
C LEU A 517 -50.58 -32.70 18.68
N LYS A 518 -51.71 -33.33 18.34
CA LYS A 518 -52.96 -33.26 19.11
C LYS A 518 -53.32 -34.63 19.67
N THR A 519 -53.59 -34.68 20.97
CA THR A 519 -54.12 -35.86 21.67
C THR A 519 -55.65 -35.85 21.62
N ILE A 520 -56.25 -37.01 21.33
CA ILE A 520 -57.69 -37.23 21.35
C ILE A 520 -57.95 -38.31 22.40
N ASP A 521 -58.28 -37.89 23.63
CA ASP A 521 -58.34 -38.76 24.81
C ASP A 521 -59.38 -39.88 24.71
N LYS A 522 -60.51 -39.61 24.05
CA LYS A 522 -61.62 -40.56 23.89
C LYS A 522 -61.18 -41.86 23.20
N ASP A 523 -60.21 -41.78 22.28
CA ASP A 523 -59.81 -42.89 21.41
C ASP A 523 -58.34 -43.30 21.59
N SER A 524 -57.66 -42.80 22.64
CA SER A 524 -56.21 -42.98 22.84
C SER A 524 -55.41 -42.78 21.55
N THR A 525 -55.73 -41.69 20.85
CA THR A 525 -55.25 -41.40 19.50
C THR A 525 -54.41 -40.13 19.51
N ILE A 526 -53.27 -40.17 18.83
CA ILE A 526 -52.45 -38.99 18.52
C ILE A 526 -52.57 -38.66 17.04
N VAL A 527 -52.90 -37.41 16.74
CA VAL A 527 -52.94 -36.88 15.38
C VAL A 527 -51.80 -35.88 15.21
N VAL A 528 -50.95 -36.12 14.22
CA VAL A 528 -49.84 -35.23 13.86
C VAL A 528 -50.23 -34.52 12.57
N THR A 529 -50.24 -33.19 12.58
CA THR A 529 -50.52 -32.36 11.39
C THR A 529 -49.38 -31.39 11.14
N TRP A 530 -49.01 -31.18 9.88
CA TRP A 530 -48.03 -30.17 9.48
C TRP A 530 -48.35 -29.64 8.09
N GLU A 531 -47.76 -28.52 7.70
CA GLU A 531 -47.92 -27.92 6.38
C GLU A 531 -46.59 -27.86 5.64
N VAL A 532 -46.68 -27.88 4.31
CA VAL A 532 -45.53 -27.86 3.40
C VAL A 532 -45.78 -26.80 2.34
N LEU A 533 -44.74 -26.00 2.05
CA LEU A 533 -44.76 -24.98 1.01
C LEU A 533 -44.83 -25.61 -0.38
N LYS A 534 -45.63 -25.02 -1.28
CA LYS A 534 -45.77 -25.44 -2.69
C LYS A 534 -44.47 -25.43 -3.50
N SER A 535 -43.44 -24.69 -3.06
CA SER A 535 -42.14 -24.61 -3.72
C SER A 535 -41.36 -25.95 -3.72
N SER A 536 -41.76 -26.91 -2.89
CA SER A 536 -41.27 -28.28 -2.94
C SER A 536 -41.87 -29.02 -4.15
N VAL A 537 -41.21 -28.99 -5.31
CA VAL A 537 -41.64 -29.69 -6.54
C VAL A 537 -41.85 -31.20 -6.28
N GLY A 538 -43.04 -31.72 -6.56
CA GLY A 538 -43.39 -33.15 -6.51
C GLY A 538 -44.57 -33.50 -5.58
N ASN A 539 -44.98 -34.77 -5.56
CA ASN A 539 -45.81 -35.35 -4.49
C ASN A 539 -44.85 -35.94 -3.44
N PRO A 540 -44.37 -35.17 -2.44
CA PRO A 540 -43.42 -35.68 -1.47
C PRO A 540 -44.04 -36.80 -0.63
N SER A 541 -43.24 -37.82 -0.33
CA SER A 541 -43.56 -38.80 0.71
C SER A 541 -42.92 -38.35 2.01
N PHE A 542 -43.70 -38.38 3.07
CA PHE A 542 -43.19 -38.13 4.41
C PHE A 542 -43.29 -39.40 5.23
N GLU A 543 -42.29 -39.63 6.06
CA GLU A 543 -42.39 -40.57 7.16
C GLU A 543 -42.61 -39.79 8.45
N VAL A 544 -43.65 -40.19 9.17
CA VAL A 544 -43.98 -39.66 10.48
C VAL A 544 -43.72 -40.74 11.49
N ALA A 545 -42.75 -40.53 12.36
CA ALA A 545 -42.40 -41.46 13.43
C ALA A 545 -42.83 -40.86 14.77
N LEU A 546 -43.74 -41.55 15.46
CA LEU A 546 -44.18 -41.22 16.81
C LEU A 546 -43.33 -41.99 17.83
N HIS A 547 -42.63 -41.25 18.68
CA HIS A 547 -41.63 -41.77 19.60
C HIS A 547 -42.04 -41.55 21.06
N ASP A 548 -41.77 -42.55 21.90
CA ASP A 548 -41.84 -42.45 23.36
C ASP A 548 -40.65 -41.63 23.87
N ALA A 549 -40.93 -40.52 24.57
CA ALA A 549 -39.90 -39.62 25.08
C ALA A 549 -38.99 -40.27 26.13
N SER A 550 -39.42 -41.34 26.81
CA SER A 550 -38.61 -42.01 27.83
C SER A 550 -37.44 -42.82 27.26
N THR A 551 -37.54 -43.25 26.01
CA THR A 551 -36.56 -44.13 25.35
C THR A 551 -35.88 -43.49 24.15
N CYS A 552 -36.55 -42.54 23.48
CA CYS A 552 -36.13 -42.04 22.17
C CYS A 552 -35.75 -40.56 22.16
N LEU A 553 -35.58 -39.94 23.33
CA LEU A 553 -35.34 -38.49 23.41
C LEU A 553 -34.15 -38.02 22.57
N SER A 554 -33.11 -38.85 22.43
CA SER A 554 -31.92 -38.57 21.61
C SER A 554 -32.22 -38.39 20.12
N LEU A 555 -33.31 -38.97 19.60
CA LEU A 555 -33.69 -38.80 18.19
C LEU A 555 -34.19 -37.39 17.88
N LYS A 556 -34.66 -36.65 18.90
CA LYS A 556 -35.02 -35.23 18.77
C LYS A 556 -33.82 -34.34 18.40
N ASP A 557 -32.60 -34.84 18.62
CA ASP A 557 -31.36 -34.12 18.30
C ASP A 557 -30.89 -34.30 16.85
N LYS A 558 -31.52 -35.19 16.07
CA LYS A 558 -31.20 -35.42 14.66
C LYS A 558 -31.91 -34.39 13.77
N LEU A 559 -31.17 -33.74 12.87
CA LEU A 559 -31.71 -32.69 11.99
C LEU A 559 -31.76 -33.04 10.52
N LEU A 560 -31.08 -34.08 10.05
CA LEU A 560 -31.09 -34.49 8.64
C LEU A 560 -31.72 -35.88 8.48
N ALA A 561 -32.44 -36.10 7.38
CA ALA A 561 -33.12 -37.38 7.13
C ALA A 561 -32.13 -38.55 7.06
N GLN A 562 -30.93 -38.34 6.50
CA GLN A 562 -29.86 -39.35 6.50
C GLN A 562 -29.33 -39.70 7.90
N ASP A 563 -29.51 -38.80 8.88
CA ASP A 563 -29.07 -39.07 10.26
C ASP A 563 -30.09 -39.97 11.01
N ILE A 564 -31.19 -40.37 10.35
CA ILE A 564 -32.30 -41.22 10.86
C ILE A 564 -32.18 -42.69 10.40
N ASP A 565 -31.18 -43.06 9.60
CA ASP A 565 -31.18 -44.32 8.85
C ASP A 565 -31.07 -45.66 9.63
N GLU A 566 -31.56 -46.72 8.97
CA GLU A 566 -32.09 -48.07 9.32
C GLU A 566 -31.79 -48.78 10.67
N ASN A 567 -30.78 -48.42 11.46
CA ASN A 567 -30.52 -49.06 12.77
C ASN A 567 -30.93 -48.20 13.97
N ASP A 568 -31.10 -46.88 13.80
CA ASP A 568 -31.52 -45.94 14.87
C ASP A 568 -33.06 -45.80 14.97
N SER A 569 -33.81 -46.21 13.94
CA SER A 569 -35.28 -46.28 13.94
C SER A 569 -35.83 -47.46 14.76
N VAL A 570 -34.95 -48.39 15.14
CA VAL A 570 -35.21 -49.49 16.05
C VAL A 570 -34.94 -48.97 17.47
N CYS A 571 -35.99 -48.48 18.15
CA CYS A 571 -35.94 -48.17 19.58
C CYS A 571 -35.15 -49.28 20.31
N PRO A 572 -34.17 -48.99 21.20
CA PRO A 572 -33.26 -49.98 21.77
C PRO A 572 -33.95 -51.23 22.36
N SER A 573 -35.22 -51.10 22.74
CA SER A 573 -36.09 -52.21 23.17
C SER A 573 -36.39 -53.29 22.11
N GLN A 574 -36.15 -53.04 20.82
CA GLN A 574 -36.42 -54.01 19.73
C GLN A 574 -35.20 -54.87 19.36
N VAL A 575 -33.98 -54.50 19.77
CA VAL A 575 -32.76 -55.26 19.43
C VAL A 575 -32.68 -56.61 20.16
N HIS A 576 -33.44 -56.81 21.24
CA HIS A 576 -33.46 -58.07 21.98
C HIS A 576 -34.44 -59.14 21.45
N SER A 577 -35.27 -58.87 20.44
CA SER A 577 -36.30 -59.84 19.98
C SER A 577 -36.09 -60.43 18.57
N SER A 578 -35.03 -60.07 17.85
CA SER A 578 -34.83 -60.48 16.45
C SER A 578 -34.26 -61.89 16.23
N GLN A 579 -34.05 -62.70 17.28
CA GLN A 579 -33.82 -64.14 17.16
C GLN A 579 -35.05 -64.96 17.59
N ARG A 580 -36.12 -64.93 16.80
CA ARG A 580 -37.06 -66.06 16.67
C ARG A 580 -37.97 -65.86 15.46
N ARG A 581 -37.76 -66.70 14.44
CA ARG A 581 -38.63 -66.81 13.26
C ARG A 581 -39.99 -67.40 13.65
N ALA A 582 -41.00 -66.83 13.01
CA ALA A 582 -42.25 -67.45 12.57
C ALA A 582 -43.19 -68.04 13.63
N THR A 583 -44.20 -67.27 14.04
CA THR A 583 -45.63 -67.62 13.91
C THR A 583 -46.48 -66.38 14.17
N GLN A 584 -47.61 -66.28 13.45
CA GLN A 584 -48.61 -65.21 13.54
C GLN A 584 -49.18 -65.05 14.96
N SER A 585 -49.70 -63.85 15.26
CA SER A 585 -50.50 -63.49 16.44
C SER A 585 -49.74 -63.19 17.75
N ALA A 586 -48.99 -62.07 17.78
CA ALA A 586 -48.89 -61.20 18.95
C ALA A 586 -48.38 -59.82 18.49
N GLN A 587 -49.19 -58.77 18.66
CA GLN A 587 -48.72 -57.39 18.58
C GLN A 587 -47.75 -57.15 19.74
N THR A 588 -46.45 -57.39 19.52
CA THR A 588 -45.42 -56.86 20.41
C THR A 588 -45.50 -55.34 20.38
N GLU A 589 -45.74 -54.72 21.53
CA GLU A 589 -45.83 -53.27 21.71
C GLU A 589 -44.51 -52.60 21.29
N ALA A 590 -44.42 -52.24 20.01
CA ALA A 590 -43.30 -51.44 19.52
C ALA A 590 -43.30 -50.07 20.25
N CYS A 591 -42.16 -49.75 20.84
CA CYS A 591 -41.87 -48.48 21.52
C CYS A 591 -42.03 -47.24 20.60
N CYS A 592 -41.94 -47.43 19.28
CA CYS A 592 -42.12 -46.38 18.29
C CYS A 592 -43.06 -46.83 17.18
N ARG A 593 -43.80 -45.90 16.59
CA ARG A 593 -44.73 -46.18 15.49
C ARG A 593 -44.42 -45.27 14.32
N VAL A 594 -44.28 -45.85 13.14
CA VAL A 594 -43.99 -45.12 11.91
C VAL A 594 -45.17 -45.22 10.97
N GLU A 595 -45.58 -44.10 10.39
CA GLU A 595 -46.62 -44.01 9.37
C GLU A 595 -46.07 -43.24 8.16
N THR A 596 -46.14 -43.85 6.98
CA THR A 596 -45.77 -43.19 5.72
C THR A 596 -46.97 -42.45 5.15
N VAL A 597 -46.88 -41.13 5.05
CA VAL A 597 -47.93 -40.25 4.51
C VAL A 597 -47.52 -39.77 3.11
N ARG A 598 -48.28 -40.17 2.10
CA ARG A 598 -48.11 -39.68 0.71
C ARG A 598 -49.10 -38.57 0.42
N GLY A 599 -48.62 -37.47 -0.15
CA GLY A 599 -49.47 -36.34 -0.53
C GLY A 599 -50.51 -36.72 -1.59
N LYS A 600 -51.74 -36.24 -1.41
CA LYS A 600 -52.75 -36.16 -2.48
C LYS A 600 -52.77 -34.73 -3.00
N THR A 601 -52.62 -34.55 -4.31
CA THR A 601 -52.60 -33.23 -4.96
C THR A 601 -53.87 -32.43 -4.64
N ARG A 602 -53.72 -31.25 -4.01
CA ARG A 602 -54.77 -30.23 -3.85
C ARG A 602 -54.24 -28.86 -4.24
N VAL A 603 -55.14 -27.99 -4.67
CA VAL A 603 -54.86 -26.73 -5.41
C VAL A 603 -54.52 -25.53 -4.49
N ASP A 604 -54.46 -25.72 -3.17
CA ASP A 604 -54.36 -24.62 -2.17
C ASP A 604 -52.91 -24.20 -1.83
N GLU A 605 -52.66 -22.96 -1.39
CA GLU A 605 -51.32 -22.34 -1.23
C GLU A 605 -50.33 -23.10 -0.29
N SER A 606 -50.85 -23.80 0.72
CA SER A 606 -50.10 -24.78 1.53
C SER A 606 -50.79 -26.15 1.48
N ILE A 607 -50.01 -27.23 1.49
CA ILE A 607 -50.56 -28.59 1.57
C ILE A 607 -50.49 -29.06 3.01
N LYS A 608 -51.65 -29.30 3.62
CA LYS A 608 -51.76 -29.84 4.97
C LYS A 608 -51.71 -31.37 4.96
N TYR A 609 -50.78 -31.93 5.71
CA TYR A 609 -50.60 -33.36 5.90
C TYR A 609 -51.08 -33.79 7.29
N MET A 610 -51.45 -35.07 7.41
CA MET A 610 -51.92 -35.64 8.67
C MET A 610 -51.52 -37.13 8.76
N ALA A 611 -51.02 -37.52 9.93
CA ALA A 611 -50.80 -38.91 10.34
C ALA A 611 -51.64 -39.19 11.59
N LYS A 612 -52.21 -40.40 11.71
CA LYS A 612 -53.10 -40.78 12.82
C LYS A 612 -52.63 -42.08 13.46
N PHE A 613 -52.18 -41.97 14.71
CA PHE A 613 -51.75 -43.12 15.50
C PHE A 613 -52.82 -43.47 16.56
N CYS A 614 -53.50 -44.61 16.38
CA CYS A 614 -54.54 -45.11 17.30
C CYS A 614 -53.96 -46.12 18.32
N ASN A 615 -54.56 -46.33 19.48
CA ASN A 615 -54.09 -47.29 20.52
C ASN A 615 -52.75 -46.89 21.18
N ILE A 616 -52.56 -45.61 21.49
CA ILE A 616 -51.36 -45.08 22.15
C ILE A 616 -51.45 -45.28 23.67
N LYS A 617 -50.33 -45.61 24.33
CA LYS A 617 -50.29 -45.83 25.78
C LYS A 617 -50.61 -44.53 26.53
N ARG A 618 -51.61 -44.58 27.41
CA ARG A 618 -51.97 -43.45 28.29
C ARG A 618 -50.88 -43.21 29.34
N GLY A 619 -50.70 -41.96 29.76
CA GLY A 619 -49.67 -41.57 30.74
C GLY A 619 -48.23 -41.56 30.20
N THR A 620 -48.02 -41.80 28.90
CA THR A 620 -46.70 -41.72 28.24
C THR A 620 -46.59 -40.40 27.47
N ARG A 621 -45.39 -39.79 27.49
CA ARG A 621 -45.08 -38.58 26.71
C ARG A 621 -44.61 -38.96 25.32
N TYR A 622 -45.23 -38.38 24.29
CA TYR A 622 -44.83 -38.64 22.91
C TYR A 622 -44.36 -37.38 22.20
N PHE A 623 -43.49 -37.56 21.22
CA PHE A 623 -43.16 -36.55 20.22
C PHE A 623 -43.13 -37.20 18.84
N ALA A 624 -43.43 -36.41 17.80
CA ALA A 624 -43.41 -36.87 16.42
C ALA A 624 -42.19 -36.30 15.69
N ILE A 625 -41.57 -37.13 14.85
CA ILE A 625 -40.54 -36.73 13.90
C ILE A 625 -41.13 -36.85 12.50
N VAL A 626 -40.96 -35.81 11.69
CA VAL A 626 -41.39 -35.76 10.28
C VAL A 626 -40.17 -35.56 9.39
N TYR A 627 -39.97 -36.44 8.41
CA TYR A 627 -38.86 -36.35 7.46
C TYR A 627 -39.21 -36.93 6.08
N ARG A 628 -38.36 -36.66 5.08
CA ARG A 628 -38.50 -37.17 3.71
C ARG A 628 -37.41 -38.21 3.43
N PRO A 629 -37.72 -39.53 3.43
CA PRO A 629 -36.70 -40.56 3.22
C PRO A 629 -36.06 -40.46 1.83
N GLU A 630 -36.80 -40.00 0.81
CA GLU A 630 -36.28 -39.83 -0.55
C GLU A 630 -35.30 -38.65 -0.71
N LYS A 631 -35.15 -37.79 0.31
CA LYS A 631 -34.23 -36.64 0.32
C LYS A 631 -33.34 -36.69 1.56
N PRO A 632 -32.21 -37.43 1.53
CA PRO A 632 -31.33 -37.63 2.69
C PRO A 632 -30.80 -36.33 3.30
N THR A 633 -30.63 -35.29 2.49
CA THR A 633 -30.15 -33.96 2.91
C THR A 633 -31.27 -32.99 3.32
N SER A 634 -32.51 -33.45 3.42
CA SER A 634 -33.63 -32.65 3.91
C SER A 634 -33.63 -32.55 5.43
N PHE A 635 -34.12 -31.42 5.94
CA PHE A 635 -34.25 -31.24 7.38
C PHE A 635 -35.39 -32.10 7.95
N VAL A 636 -35.19 -32.53 9.17
CA VAL A 636 -36.12 -33.29 9.99
C VAL A 636 -36.79 -32.33 10.97
N VAL A 637 -38.11 -32.47 11.16
CA VAL A 637 -38.84 -31.64 12.13
C VAL A 637 -39.40 -32.50 13.25
N ALA A 638 -39.07 -32.15 14.49
CA ALA A 638 -39.59 -32.80 15.68
C ALA A 638 -40.64 -31.91 16.37
N SER A 639 -41.75 -32.52 16.82
CA SER A 639 -42.81 -31.81 17.53
C SER A 639 -42.43 -31.53 18.99
N ASN A 640 -43.20 -30.65 19.63
CA ASN A 640 -43.25 -30.58 21.08
C ASN A 640 -43.82 -31.89 21.67
N MET A 641 -43.50 -32.15 22.93
CA MET A 641 -44.03 -33.31 23.65
C MET A 641 -45.52 -33.10 23.96
N SER A 642 -46.27 -34.20 23.98
CA SER A 642 -47.65 -34.20 24.43
C SER A 642 -47.95 -35.43 25.30
N ASP A 643 -48.76 -35.21 26.32
CA ASP A 643 -49.14 -36.20 27.32
C ASP A 643 -50.60 -36.59 27.07
N ILE A 644 -50.89 -37.89 27.02
CA ILE A 644 -52.27 -38.37 27.13
C ILE A 644 -52.56 -38.53 28.61
N LEU A 645 -53.35 -37.60 29.17
CA LEU A 645 -53.66 -37.60 30.60
C LEU A 645 -54.33 -38.93 31.00
N SER A 646 -53.82 -39.55 32.06
CA SER A 646 -54.48 -40.70 32.68
C SER A 646 -55.77 -40.21 33.35
N VAL A 647 -56.91 -40.80 33.00
CA VAL A 647 -58.19 -40.53 33.67
C VAL A 647 -58.04 -40.86 35.15
N THR A 648 -58.10 -39.85 36.01
CA THR A 648 -58.26 -40.01 37.45
C THR A 648 -59.67 -40.53 37.74
N PRO A 649 -59.87 -41.55 38.62
CA PRO A 649 -61.20 -41.98 39.01
C PRO A 649 -61.93 -40.84 39.72
N GLU A 650 -63.12 -40.49 39.24
CA GLU A 650 -63.99 -39.47 39.85
C GLU A 650 -64.32 -39.83 41.32
N ALA A 651 -64.00 -38.92 42.24
CA ALA A 651 -64.55 -38.94 43.60
C ALA A 651 -65.95 -38.27 43.59
N PRO A 652 -66.91 -38.76 44.41
CA PRO A 652 -68.32 -38.38 44.29
C PRO A 652 -68.59 -36.96 44.81
N ARG A 653 -69.44 -36.25 44.06
CA ARG A 653 -69.91 -34.89 44.36
C ARG A 653 -70.82 -34.86 45.58
N VAL A 654 -70.62 -33.87 46.45
CA VAL A 654 -71.58 -33.40 47.47
C VAL A 654 -71.94 -31.93 47.14
N PRO A 655 -73.21 -31.49 47.29
CA PRO A 655 -73.70 -30.23 46.75
C PRO A 655 -73.81 -29.08 47.77
N SER A 656 -74.01 -27.87 47.19
CA SER A 656 -74.74 -26.69 47.69
C SER A 656 -73.97 -25.58 48.41
N ASP A 657 -74.02 -24.42 47.74
CA ASP A 657 -74.26 -23.05 48.22
C ASP A 657 -73.40 -22.40 49.32
N ALA A 658 -72.74 -21.29 48.96
CA ALA A 658 -73.08 -19.96 49.51
C ALA A 658 -72.24 -18.84 48.87
N ARG A 659 -72.89 -17.69 48.76
CA ARG A 659 -72.50 -16.40 48.18
C ARG A 659 -71.88 -15.52 49.26
N ALA A 660 -70.77 -14.83 49.01
CA ALA A 660 -70.45 -13.54 49.64
C ALA A 660 -69.33 -12.81 48.87
N GLU A 661 -69.57 -11.52 48.66
CA GLU A 661 -68.74 -10.51 48.00
C GLU A 661 -67.97 -9.67 49.07
N PRO A 662 -67.26 -8.58 48.74
CA PRO A 662 -65.84 -8.41 49.05
C PRO A 662 -65.54 -7.46 50.22
N GLN A 663 -64.33 -7.54 50.79
CA GLN A 663 -63.79 -6.50 51.67
C GLN A 663 -62.41 -6.02 51.24
N GLN A 664 -62.28 -4.70 51.28
CA GLN A 664 -61.14 -3.85 50.94
C GLN A 664 -60.18 -3.65 52.13
N THR A 665 -58.98 -3.18 51.77
CA THR A 665 -58.01 -2.32 52.51
C THR A 665 -57.11 -2.97 53.58
N PRO A 666 -55.94 -2.38 53.96
CA PRO A 666 -55.35 -1.09 53.54
C PRO A 666 -53.86 -1.13 53.13
N SER A 667 -53.42 0.02 52.61
CA SER A 667 -52.05 0.46 52.33
C SER A 667 -51.19 0.69 53.59
N TYR A 668 -49.87 0.56 53.44
CA TYR A 668 -48.87 1.26 54.25
C TYR A 668 -47.65 1.67 53.40
N HIS A 669 -47.23 2.92 53.55
CA HIS A 669 -45.93 3.45 53.14
C HIS A 669 -44.92 3.31 54.30
N PHE A 670 -43.61 3.12 54.03
CA PHE A 670 -42.51 4.10 54.19
C PHE A 670 -41.09 3.44 54.20
N ILE A 671 -40.18 4.06 53.44
CA ILE A 671 -38.72 4.31 53.64
C ILE A 671 -37.70 3.14 53.82
N GLY A 672 -36.73 3.12 52.89
CA GLY A 672 -35.34 3.52 53.20
C GLY A 672 -34.21 2.48 53.09
N GLY A 673 -33.29 2.69 52.14
CA GLY A 673 -31.85 2.64 52.42
C GLY A 673 -30.96 1.62 51.69
N GLN A 674 -29.95 2.18 51.00
CA GLN A 674 -28.60 1.65 50.74
C GLN A 674 -28.29 0.87 49.44
N ALA A 675 -27.94 1.66 48.42
CA ALA A 675 -26.68 1.70 47.64
C ALA A 675 -25.87 0.43 47.35
N PHE A 676 -25.55 0.20 46.06
CA PHE A 676 -24.19 0.09 45.46
C PHE A 676 -24.26 0.00 43.91
N PRO A 677 -23.17 0.17 43.15
CA PRO A 677 -22.98 1.30 42.23
C PRO A 677 -23.28 1.00 40.75
N GLN A 678 -23.69 2.04 40.02
CA GLN A 678 -23.66 2.06 38.55
C GLN A 678 -22.34 2.72 38.09
N THR A 679 -21.61 2.01 37.22
CA THR A 679 -20.50 2.57 36.43
C THR A 679 -20.96 2.93 35.01
N PRO A 680 -20.27 3.87 34.34
CA PRO A 680 -20.90 4.83 33.44
C PRO A 680 -20.81 4.46 31.95
N SER A 681 -21.83 4.92 31.22
CA SER A 681 -21.88 5.00 29.76
C SER A 681 -21.00 6.13 29.23
N PRO A 682 -20.20 5.94 28.15
CA PRO A 682 -19.44 7.02 27.54
C PRO A 682 -20.02 7.44 26.18
N PHE A 683 -20.82 8.52 26.18
CA PHE A 683 -20.91 9.44 25.05
C PHE A 683 -21.29 10.83 25.57
N PRO A 684 -20.44 11.87 25.42
CA PRO A 684 -20.85 13.23 25.69
C PRO A 684 -21.31 13.91 24.39
N ALA A 685 -22.53 14.44 24.43
CA ALA A 685 -23.00 15.46 23.51
C ALA A 685 -22.64 16.86 24.06
N SER A 686 -22.13 17.70 23.15
CA SER A 686 -22.27 19.16 23.04
C SER A 686 -21.79 20.08 24.17
N GLN A 687 -20.83 20.96 23.83
CA GLN A 687 -20.86 22.37 24.23
C GLN A 687 -20.36 23.28 23.09
N GLY A 688 -21.15 24.33 22.80
CA GLY A 688 -20.64 25.69 22.59
C GLY A 688 -20.16 26.11 21.20
N ILE A 689 -21.09 26.62 20.38
CA ILE A 689 -20.80 27.48 19.22
C ILE A 689 -20.71 28.94 19.70
N PRO A 690 -19.71 29.74 19.28
CA PRO A 690 -19.81 31.19 19.25
C PRO A 690 -20.11 31.70 17.82
N HIS A 691 -20.98 32.71 17.77
CA HIS A 691 -21.44 33.41 16.58
C HIS A 691 -20.33 34.04 15.73
N THR A 692 -20.39 33.84 14.40
CA THR A 692 -19.81 34.77 13.43
C THR A 692 -20.75 34.98 12.22
N ARG A 693 -20.83 36.25 11.80
CA ARG A 693 -21.74 36.86 10.82
C ARG A 693 -21.57 36.32 9.39
N PRO A 694 -22.59 36.44 8.51
CA PRO A 694 -22.52 36.00 7.13
C PRO A 694 -21.84 37.05 6.24
N VAL A 695 -20.89 36.61 5.42
CA VAL A 695 -20.32 37.38 4.31
C VAL A 695 -20.93 36.87 3.01
N HIS A 696 -21.48 37.81 2.26
CA HIS A 696 -22.06 37.67 0.93
C HIS A 696 -20.95 37.38 -0.10
N VAL A 697 -21.06 36.29 -0.87
CA VAL A 697 -20.22 36.09 -2.07
C VAL A 697 -21.13 35.68 -3.23
N GLN A 698 -21.10 36.53 -4.26
CA GLN A 698 -21.81 36.41 -5.53
C GLN A 698 -21.26 35.25 -6.35
N GLY A 699 -22.17 34.51 -6.99
CA GLY A 699 -21.85 33.44 -7.94
C GLY A 699 -21.50 33.96 -9.33
N ILE A 700 -20.66 33.18 -10.03
CA ILE A 700 -20.42 33.23 -11.49
C ILE A 700 -20.22 31.76 -11.96
N PRO A 701 -20.69 31.38 -13.16
CA PRO A 701 -21.24 30.05 -13.42
C PRO A 701 -20.25 29.04 -14.02
N VAL A 702 -20.60 27.76 -13.83
CA VAL A 702 -20.02 26.59 -14.48
C VAL A 702 -20.70 26.37 -15.84
N PRO A 703 -19.97 26.14 -16.94
CA PRO A 703 -20.55 25.58 -18.16
C PRO A 703 -20.34 24.07 -18.22
N THR A 704 -21.46 23.37 -18.36
CA THR A 704 -21.61 22.00 -18.84
C THR A 704 -21.20 21.91 -20.31
N PHE A 705 -20.44 20.91 -20.75
CA PHE A 705 -20.58 20.32 -22.08
C PHE A 705 -20.01 18.90 -22.16
N ALA A 706 -20.70 18.08 -22.94
CA ALA A 706 -20.57 16.65 -23.10
C ALA A 706 -19.63 16.24 -24.26
N SER A 707 -19.12 15.01 -24.14
CA SER A 707 -18.74 14.01 -25.16
C SER A 707 -18.21 14.41 -26.56
N GLY A 708 -17.11 13.75 -26.97
CA GLY A 708 -17.05 13.06 -28.27
C GLY A 708 -15.83 13.26 -29.19
N TYR A 709 -15.24 12.12 -29.59
CA TYR A 709 -14.54 11.79 -30.87
C TYR A 709 -13.03 12.13 -31.11
N TYR A 710 -12.28 11.02 -31.28
CA TYR A 710 -11.22 10.67 -32.26
C TYR A 710 -10.19 11.71 -32.80
N GLY A 711 -8.91 11.43 -32.50
CA GLY A 711 -7.82 11.08 -33.43
C GLY A 711 -7.50 11.94 -34.67
N GLY A 712 -6.28 12.47 -34.75
CA GLY A 712 -5.63 12.91 -35.99
C GLY A 712 -4.30 13.65 -35.77
N ASP A 713 -3.18 13.04 -36.17
CA ASP A 713 -1.84 13.65 -36.24
C ASP A 713 -1.73 14.72 -37.35
N PRO A 714 -0.91 15.79 -37.20
CA PRO A 714 -0.54 16.67 -38.30
C PRO A 714 0.87 16.41 -38.86
N GLN A 715 0.94 16.27 -40.18
CA GLN A 715 2.16 16.26 -41.01
C GLN A 715 2.78 17.67 -41.17
N TRP A 716 4.11 17.73 -41.23
CA TRP A 716 4.90 18.91 -41.63
C TRP A 716 5.40 18.80 -43.09
N PRO A 717 5.49 19.90 -43.86
CA PRO A 717 5.96 19.87 -45.24
C PRO A 717 7.47 20.11 -45.38
N SER A 718 8.07 19.42 -46.36
CA SER A 718 9.46 19.58 -46.83
C SER A 718 9.62 20.76 -47.81
N PRO A 719 10.83 21.36 -47.93
CA PRO A 719 11.19 22.17 -49.09
C PRO A 719 12.36 21.58 -49.92
N GLN A 720 12.22 21.69 -51.25
CA GLN A 720 13.21 21.35 -52.27
C GLN A 720 13.98 22.60 -52.79
N MET A 721 15.27 22.38 -53.04
CA MET A 721 16.18 22.86 -54.11
C MET A 721 16.27 24.35 -54.53
N SER A 722 17.51 24.87 -54.59
CA SER A 722 18.18 25.25 -55.86
C SER A 722 19.66 25.64 -55.67
N ASN A 723 20.51 25.21 -56.62
CA ASN A 723 21.95 25.50 -56.80
C ASN A 723 22.13 26.60 -57.86
N GLN A 724 23.19 27.44 -57.80
CA GLN A 724 24.04 27.86 -58.96
C GLN A 724 25.46 28.35 -58.50
N LEU A 725 26.48 28.03 -59.32
CA LEU A 725 27.96 28.21 -59.23
C LEU A 725 28.43 29.58 -59.82
N PRO A 726 29.71 30.08 -59.80
CA PRO A 726 30.99 29.37 -60.05
C PRO A 726 32.26 29.81 -59.25
N ALA A 727 33.40 29.19 -59.58
CA ALA A 727 34.64 29.09 -58.81
C ALA A 727 35.83 29.88 -59.37
N GLU A 728 36.68 30.43 -58.49
CA GLU A 728 38.11 30.69 -58.77
C GLU A 728 38.97 30.74 -57.48
N LEU A 729 40.00 29.89 -57.48
CA LEU A 729 41.19 29.68 -56.62
C LEU A 729 41.51 30.63 -55.43
N ARG A 730 41.67 30.06 -54.22
CA ARG A 730 42.99 29.87 -53.53
C ARG A 730 42.86 29.14 -52.17
N ARG A 731 43.90 28.36 -51.86
CA ARG A 731 44.02 27.34 -50.78
C ARG A 731 43.58 27.80 -49.38
N GLN A 732 42.57 27.13 -48.82
CA GLN A 732 42.31 27.02 -47.38
C GLN A 732 41.81 25.60 -47.08
N VAL A 733 42.38 24.97 -46.05
CA VAL A 733 41.91 23.68 -45.51
C VAL A 733 40.64 23.96 -44.71
N ASN A 734 39.49 23.51 -45.20
CA ASN A 734 38.22 23.51 -44.48
C ASN A 734 37.69 22.07 -44.36
N TYR A 735 37.44 21.65 -43.13
CA TYR A 735 36.80 20.39 -42.79
C TYR A 735 35.30 20.45 -43.11
N ARG A 736 34.80 19.41 -43.80
CA ARG A 736 33.38 19.11 -43.96
C ARG A 736 32.83 18.43 -42.71
N ASN A 737 31.60 18.80 -42.32
CA ASN A 737 30.74 18.04 -41.43
C ASN A 737 30.55 16.59 -41.92
N PRO A 738 30.50 15.58 -41.04
CA PRO A 738 29.77 14.36 -41.30
C PRO A 738 28.36 14.44 -40.71
N ALA A 739 27.42 14.05 -41.56
CA ALA A 739 26.01 13.85 -41.26
C ALA A 739 25.78 12.65 -40.32
N GLN A 740 24.58 12.67 -39.76
CA GLN A 740 23.79 11.59 -39.18
C GLN A 740 24.24 10.16 -39.54
N ALA A 741 24.51 9.35 -38.51
CA ALA A 741 24.50 7.90 -38.59
C ALA A 741 23.60 7.36 -37.47
N LEU A 742 22.46 6.79 -37.87
CA LEU A 742 21.62 5.91 -37.06
C LEU A 742 22.33 4.56 -36.87
N PRO A 743 22.27 3.90 -35.70
CA PRO A 743 22.57 2.48 -35.59
C PRO A 743 21.29 1.66 -35.78
N GLY A 744 21.25 0.89 -36.86
CA GLY A 744 20.25 -0.16 -37.09
C GLY A 744 20.51 -1.37 -36.18
N TYR A 745 19.47 -1.80 -35.50
CA TYR A 745 19.38 -3.10 -34.84
C TYR A 745 19.13 -4.20 -35.89
N LEU A 746 19.96 -5.24 -35.88
CA LEU A 746 19.59 -6.55 -36.46
C LEU A 746 19.96 -7.67 -35.47
N ARG A 747 18.95 -8.49 -35.20
CA ARG A 747 19.03 -9.83 -34.59
C ARG A 747 19.83 -10.78 -35.49
N GLY A 748 20.50 -11.76 -34.88
CA GLY A 748 20.94 -12.97 -35.58
C GLY A 748 21.83 -13.88 -34.72
N ASN A 749 21.32 -15.07 -34.40
CA ASN A 749 21.89 -16.12 -33.55
C ASN A 749 23.23 -16.73 -34.03
N GLY A 750 23.98 -17.24 -33.05
CA GLY A 750 24.53 -18.60 -33.09
C GLY A 750 25.99 -18.78 -33.53
N GLY A 751 26.78 -19.48 -32.70
CA GLY A 751 28.00 -20.15 -33.14
C GLY A 751 29.14 -20.18 -32.13
N MET A 752 29.38 -21.36 -31.55
CA MET A 752 30.59 -21.72 -30.80
C MET A 752 31.87 -21.46 -31.59
N GLY A 753 32.97 -21.12 -30.90
CA GLY A 753 34.31 -21.16 -31.50
C GLY A 753 35.41 -20.66 -30.55
N GLN A 754 36.37 -21.54 -30.28
CA GLN A 754 37.46 -21.41 -29.31
C GLN A 754 38.50 -20.30 -29.57
N SER A 755 39.29 -20.10 -28.52
CA SER A 755 40.48 -19.27 -28.30
C SER A 755 41.54 -19.20 -29.41
N PHE A 756 42.10 -18.00 -29.61
CA PHE A 756 43.44 -17.83 -30.17
C PHE A 756 44.27 -16.83 -29.35
N GLN A 757 45.30 -17.37 -28.70
CA GLN A 757 46.46 -16.62 -28.21
C GLN A 757 47.34 -16.17 -29.40
N LYS A 758 47.92 -14.97 -29.28
CA LYS A 758 49.24 -14.53 -29.76
C LYS A 758 49.29 -13.01 -29.57
N ARG A 759 50.40 -12.34 -29.32
CA ARG A 759 51.76 -12.64 -28.84
C ARG A 759 52.38 -11.25 -28.68
N HIS A 760 53.20 -11.04 -27.65
CA HIS A 760 54.11 -9.91 -27.58
C HIS A 760 54.92 -9.72 -28.87
N ARG A 761 55.12 -8.47 -29.27
CA ARG A 761 56.35 -8.04 -29.92
C ARG A 761 56.77 -6.66 -29.42
N THR A 762 57.94 -6.67 -28.83
CA THR A 762 58.82 -5.55 -28.51
C THR A 762 59.24 -4.79 -29.76
N GLY A 763 59.34 -3.46 -29.62
CA GLY A 763 59.95 -2.50 -30.53
C GLY A 763 60.05 -1.18 -29.80
#